data_AF-A0A2B7WZU6-F1
#
_entry.id   AF-A0A2B7WZU6-F1
#
_cell.length_a   1.000
_cell.length_b   1.000
_cell.length_c   1.000
_cell.angle_alpha   90.00
_cell.angle_beta   90.00
_cell.angle_gamma   90.00
#
_symmetry.space_group_name_H-M   'P 1'
#
loop_
_entity.id
_entity.type
_entity.pdbx_description
1 polymer ?
#
loop_
_entity_poly.entity_id
_entity_poly.type
_entity_poly.pdbx_seq_one_letter_code
_entity_poly.pdbx_strand_id
1 'polypeptide(L)'
;MPVDDIVSDPSLLPVLKTSAETLSQCQNLLAMLDPSTLVSPPAQDMVLSISKQQKLVFSLLSHLRGLNRDAIFNVRATKQATAEARQEIDRLHLHLQNLYYEQRHLNGEIAACESYDHKYLSLPLIPVEEFLAIHPELSEADPNELMIARINHEHAEREKLEQARQELLKRKQALIAENKKRKDDLANLDQDLERFIDKSLLRLWMFQPITGQPPQATSRTPQTTPQLQLQHVDSRAIGVSSIDTGHELTMGHNNGAKTDTFTDSSNIPTQIADNPGMTTTSAKRSLPPEKPEAIRTRTLVISAFWAVIIFLGLPMWWQTTSIYRAKLPLEEMKDWADGKACRPVFPLQILVQAPSMNTPDAEHLIRTTQHALDDLNDFSAHHLRLRLVETSQSAGGASETIPILDADVGEKEDAALNVRLLPREGVAAPTSELHAYSERLDIFYPVNQTPSTSTLNSLLASFIAAEVQKLFNEEKATIAYILSQSNTLSPSLQPGGQSPPVNNREQGAAVMKSVAPQLAESITRRTTRSFKYAETYHLSFSLFTPGPLPSSWDIEPALQEYLLPLLRTFSPISNFSIDTQVQVYANFAPTANQPEYDESQDSWTLKKEDLSSFINAAEWPLSPSIGKGPTINFVLYVPSPTQSPLVIKENRATSWLIPQWGGVVILNPPLDNTFNPPSNPPHLPSDSLRLPLSTFSHQLLTLLGTPSFPSSLPLRLQTLVRVHTASLLLSASSTMGSLARLTHSLASIPIPLSVANSVSTTISHLSATCELLREGRFKQALASARVAENEAERSFFEKSMVGQVYFPDEHKVAVYLPLLGPIGVPLVMGLIKEGKRLVLALRARRVG
;
A
#
# COMPACT_ATOMS: atom_id res chain seq x y z
N MET A 1 -25.62 48.15 13.73
CA MET A 1 -25.54 48.94 12.48
C MET A 1 -26.80 48.63 11.67
N PRO A 2 -27.42 49.61 11.00
CA PRO A 2 -28.50 49.33 10.06
C PRO A 2 -27.97 48.48 8.88
N VAL A 3 -28.84 47.67 8.27
CA VAL A 3 -28.45 46.75 7.18
C VAL A 3 -27.96 47.52 5.95
N ASP A 4 -28.44 48.75 5.77
CA ASP A 4 -28.07 49.64 4.67
C ASP A 4 -26.58 50.05 4.65
N ASP A 5 -25.89 50.00 5.80
CA ASP A 5 -24.45 50.31 5.90
C ASP A 5 -23.55 49.12 5.49
N ILE A 6 -24.10 47.91 5.39
CA ILE A 6 -23.34 46.65 5.22
C ILE A 6 -23.38 46.16 3.76
N VAL A 7 -24.44 46.47 3.01
CA VAL A 7 -24.66 45.94 1.65
C VAL A 7 -24.36 47.02 0.60
N SER A 8 -23.10 47.10 0.18
CA SER A 8 -22.64 48.09 -0.82
C SER A 8 -22.91 47.72 -2.28
N ASP A 9 -23.49 46.54 -2.55
CA ASP A 9 -23.73 46.05 -3.92
C ASP A 9 -24.85 46.84 -4.62
N PRO A 10 -24.58 47.55 -5.74
CA PRO A 10 -25.57 48.38 -6.42
C PRO A 10 -26.78 47.59 -6.96
N SER A 11 -26.68 46.27 -7.14
CA SER A 11 -27.78 45.41 -7.55
C SER A 11 -28.72 45.01 -6.39
N LEU A 12 -28.25 45.08 -5.14
CA LEU A 12 -29.01 44.70 -3.95
C LEU A 12 -29.64 45.90 -3.23
N LEU A 13 -29.08 47.11 -3.36
CA LEU A 13 -29.67 48.33 -2.81
C LEU A 13 -31.15 48.57 -3.21
N PRO A 14 -31.59 48.32 -4.46
CA PRO A 14 -33.01 48.43 -4.82
C PRO A 14 -33.89 47.40 -4.09
N VAL A 15 -33.39 46.17 -3.90
CA VAL A 15 -34.11 45.11 -3.17
C VAL A 15 -34.36 45.55 -1.72
N LEU A 16 -33.31 46.03 -1.05
CA LEU A 16 -33.39 46.51 0.34
C LEU A 16 -34.37 47.68 0.46
N LYS A 17 -34.22 48.71 -0.38
CA LYS A 17 -35.10 49.88 -0.36
C LYS A 17 -36.57 49.52 -0.59
N THR A 18 -36.87 48.75 -1.64
CA THR A 18 -38.24 48.29 -1.91
C THR A 18 -38.77 47.37 -0.80
N SER A 19 -37.93 46.58 -0.13
CA SER A 19 -38.35 45.75 1.00
C SER A 19 -38.74 46.59 2.22
N ALA A 20 -37.98 47.63 2.55
CA ALA A 20 -38.27 48.56 3.65
C ALA A 20 -39.53 49.40 3.35
N GLU A 21 -39.67 49.89 2.11
CA GLU A 21 -40.90 50.55 1.65
C GLU A 21 -42.11 49.61 1.78
N THR A 22 -42.01 48.37 1.28
CA THR A 22 -43.09 47.37 1.39
C THR A 22 -43.47 47.11 2.84
N LEU A 23 -42.49 46.95 3.74
CA LEU A 23 -42.70 46.71 5.16
C LEU A 23 -43.47 47.88 5.81
N SER A 24 -43.07 49.13 5.52
CA SER A 24 -43.76 50.32 6.03
C SER A 24 -45.23 50.39 5.56
N GLN A 25 -45.51 50.05 4.30
CA GLN A 25 -46.87 50.08 3.76
C GLN A 25 -47.73 48.93 4.28
N CYS A 26 -47.14 47.78 4.58
CA CYS A 26 -47.78 46.68 5.31
C CYS A 26 -48.13 47.07 6.76
N GLN A 27 -47.22 47.73 7.48
CA GLN A 27 -47.50 48.24 8.84
C GLN A 27 -48.63 49.29 8.83
N ASN A 28 -48.63 50.21 7.87
CA ASN A 28 -49.72 51.18 7.68
C ASN A 28 -51.07 50.49 7.39
N LEU A 29 -51.06 49.41 6.59
CA LEU A 29 -52.27 48.62 6.30
C LEU A 29 -52.78 47.88 7.54
N LEU A 30 -51.88 47.31 8.35
CA LEU A 30 -52.23 46.64 9.61
C LEU A 30 -52.79 47.63 10.64
N ALA A 31 -52.22 48.83 10.75
CA ALA A 31 -52.73 49.89 11.62
C ALA A 31 -54.15 50.35 11.24
N MET A 32 -54.48 50.39 9.93
CA MET A 32 -55.84 50.66 9.44
C MET A 32 -56.83 49.49 9.62
N LEU A 33 -56.33 48.31 9.98
CA LEU A 33 -57.12 47.10 10.25
C LEU A 33 -57.18 46.75 11.75
N ASP A 34 -56.69 47.62 12.62
CA ASP A 34 -56.65 47.37 14.06
C ASP A 34 -58.08 47.31 14.65
N PRO A 35 -58.51 46.19 15.24
CA PRO A 35 -59.86 46.00 15.76
C PRO A 35 -60.24 46.96 16.88
N SER A 36 -59.27 47.63 17.53
CA SER A 36 -59.53 48.66 18.55
C SER A 36 -60.01 50.00 17.96
N THR A 37 -59.82 50.22 16.66
CA THR A 37 -60.17 51.48 15.96
C THR A 37 -61.40 51.36 15.04
N LEU A 38 -61.90 50.14 14.83
CA LEU A 38 -62.97 49.83 13.87
C LEU A 38 -64.36 49.95 14.50
N VAL A 39 -65.06 51.05 14.23
CA VAL A 39 -66.50 51.19 14.54
C VAL A 39 -67.32 50.37 13.53
N SER A 40 -68.28 49.59 14.02
CA SER A 40 -69.20 48.80 13.18
C SER A 40 -70.55 49.51 13.01
N PRO A 41 -71.06 49.66 11.77
CA PRO A 41 -70.44 49.31 10.49
C PRO A 41 -69.38 50.35 10.06
N PRO A 42 -68.29 49.93 9.38
CA PRO A 42 -67.25 50.85 8.92
C PRO A 42 -67.77 51.76 7.79
N ALA A 43 -67.38 53.02 7.81
CA ALA A 43 -67.76 53.99 6.78
C ALA A 43 -67.25 53.59 5.39
N GLN A 44 -68.06 53.84 4.35
CA GLN A 44 -67.75 53.48 2.95
C GLN A 44 -66.36 53.98 2.50
N ASP A 45 -65.97 55.17 2.93
CA ASP A 45 -64.69 55.80 2.59
C ASP A 45 -63.49 55.08 3.23
N MET A 46 -63.67 54.48 4.41
CA MET A 46 -62.62 53.69 5.09
C MET A 46 -62.39 52.36 4.37
N VAL A 47 -63.45 51.72 3.86
CA VAL A 47 -63.31 50.52 3.01
C VAL A 47 -62.59 50.83 1.70
N LEU A 48 -62.86 52.01 1.12
CA LEU A 48 -62.17 52.48 -0.08
C LEU A 48 -60.69 52.84 0.16
N SER A 49 -60.33 53.42 1.31
CA SER A 49 -58.92 53.70 1.64
C SER A 49 -58.12 52.42 1.89
N ILE A 50 -58.68 51.46 2.63
CA ILE A 50 -58.09 50.13 2.84
C ILE A 50 -57.86 49.43 1.49
N SER A 51 -58.83 49.45 0.57
CA SER A 51 -58.69 48.83 -0.75
C SER A 51 -57.60 49.50 -1.61
N LYS A 52 -57.45 50.83 -1.54
CA LYS A 52 -56.36 51.55 -2.21
C LYS A 52 -54.99 51.14 -1.66
N GLN A 53 -54.85 51.11 -0.33
CA GLN A 53 -53.60 50.71 0.33
C GLN A 53 -53.23 49.25 0.02
N GLN A 54 -54.21 48.35 0.04
CA GLN A 54 -54.01 46.94 -0.30
C GLN A 54 -53.47 46.75 -1.73
N LYS A 55 -53.99 47.50 -2.72
CA LYS A 55 -53.49 47.48 -4.10
C LYS A 55 -52.05 48.01 -4.19
N LEU A 56 -51.72 49.05 -3.44
CA LEU A 56 -50.37 49.60 -3.37
C LEU A 56 -49.38 48.56 -2.82
N VAL A 57 -49.71 47.92 -1.70
CA VAL A 57 -48.91 46.83 -1.10
C VAL A 57 -48.71 45.66 -2.08
N PHE A 58 -49.76 45.23 -2.78
CA PHE A 58 -49.62 44.15 -3.78
C PHE A 58 -48.72 44.54 -4.96
N SER A 59 -48.72 45.80 -5.39
CA SER A 59 -47.82 46.27 -6.46
C SER A 59 -46.35 46.23 -6.02
N LEU A 60 -46.05 46.70 -4.80
CA LEU A 60 -44.70 46.66 -4.22
C LEU A 60 -44.22 45.22 -4.01
N LEU A 61 -45.08 44.32 -3.51
CA LEU A 61 -44.76 42.90 -3.37
C LEU A 61 -44.45 42.22 -4.72
N SER A 62 -45.12 42.63 -5.81
CA SER A 62 -44.81 42.13 -7.15
C SER A 62 -43.45 42.63 -7.65
N HIS A 63 -43.10 43.90 -7.37
CA HIS A 63 -41.81 44.46 -7.73
C HIS A 63 -40.66 43.80 -6.93
N LEU A 64 -40.83 43.66 -5.61
CA LEU A 64 -39.87 42.99 -4.72
C LEU A 64 -39.61 41.53 -5.14
N ARG A 65 -40.63 40.80 -5.57
CA ARG A 65 -40.48 39.43 -6.11
C ARG A 65 -39.67 39.39 -7.41
N GLY A 66 -39.77 40.41 -8.26
CA GLY A 66 -38.93 40.57 -9.45
C GLY A 66 -37.47 40.78 -9.06
N LEU A 67 -37.20 41.83 -8.28
CA LEU A 67 -35.84 42.17 -7.85
C LEU A 67 -35.14 41.03 -7.09
N ASN A 68 -35.87 40.30 -6.21
CA ASN A 68 -35.34 39.14 -5.51
C ASN A 68 -35.02 37.96 -6.45
N ARG A 69 -35.83 37.75 -7.51
CA ARG A 69 -35.56 36.74 -8.53
C ARG A 69 -34.26 37.07 -9.28
N ASP A 70 -34.06 38.33 -9.64
CA ASP A 70 -32.87 38.77 -10.38
C ASP A 70 -31.59 38.67 -9.52
N ALA A 71 -31.68 39.02 -8.23
CA ALA A 71 -30.60 38.79 -7.27
C ALA A 71 -30.20 37.30 -7.17
N ILE A 72 -31.18 36.38 -7.15
CA ILE A 72 -30.93 34.93 -7.15
C ILE A 72 -30.24 34.47 -8.45
N PHE A 73 -30.55 35.09 -9.61
CA PHE A 73 -29.84 34.79 -10.86
C PHE A 73 -28.38 35.28 -10.83
N ASN A 74 -28.12 36.48 -10.30
CA ASN A 74 -26.76 37.01 -10.15
C ASN A 74 -25.90 36.11 -9.24
N VAL A 75 -26.45 35.64 -8.10
CA VAL A 75 -25.76 34.70 -7.20
C VAL A 75 -25.45 33.36 -7.87
N ARG A 76 -26.31 32.88 -8.79
CA ARG A 76 -26.01 31.67 -9.57
C ARG A 76 -24.91 31.90 -10.60
N ALA A 77 -24.90 33.05 -11.26
CA ALA A 77 -23.88 33.41 -12.23
C ALA A 77 -22.49 33.56 -11.57
N THR A 78 -22.40 34.25 -10.42
CA THR A 78 -21.13 34.37 -9.67
C THR A 78 -20.65 33.03 -9.13
N LYS A 79 -21.56 32.17 -8.66
CA LYS A 79 -21.23 30.79 -8.25
C LYS A 79 -20.71 29.94 -9.41
N GLN A 80 -21.24 30.13 -10.62
CA GLN A 80 -20.74 29.42 -11.81
C GLN A 80 -19.35 29.93 -12.20
N ALA A 81 -19.16 31.24 -12.34
CA ALA A 81 -17.86 31.83 -12.71
C ALA A 81 -16.74 31.48 -11.71
N THR A 82 -17.04 31.47 -10.41
CA THR A 82 -16.08 31.05 -9.38
C THR A 82 -15.78 29.54 -9.40
N ALA A 83 -16.75 28.69 -9.80
CA ALA A 83 -16.51 27.26 -10.00
C ALA A 83 -15.64 26.99 -11.23
N GLU A 84 -15.86 27.71 -12.33
CA GLU A 84 -15.06 27.62 -13.56
C GLU A 84 -13.60 28.06 -13.32
N ALA A 85 -13.41 29.23 -12.69
CA ALA A 85 -12.07 29.71 -12.33
C ALA A 85 -11.34 28.76 -11.35
N ARG A 86 -12.07 28.18 -10.38
CA ARG A 86 -11.51 27.15 -9.49
C ARG A 86 -11.08 25.91 -10.25
N GLN A 87 -11.88 25.42 -11.19
CA GLN A 87 -11.54 24.24 -12.00
C GLN A 87 -10.27 24.45 -12.84
N GLU A 88 -10.04 25.68 -13.32
CA GLU A 88 -8.79 26.04 -14.00
C GLU A 88 -7.59 26.03 -13.04
N ILE A 89 -7.71 26.61 -11.84
CA ILE A 89 -6.68 26.57 -10.80
C ILE A 89 -6.36 25.12 -10.39
N ASP A 90 -7.38 24.29 -10.14
CA ASP A 90 -7.23 22.88 -9.78
C ASP A 90 -6.47 22.10 -10.88
N ARG A 91 -6.72 22.42 -12.17
CA ARG A 91 -5.99 21.84 -13.31
C ARG A 91 -4.52 22.29 -13.38
N LEU A 92 -4.25 23.58 -13.14
CA LEU A 92 -2.87 24.11 -13.12
C LEU A 92 -2.08 23.54 -11.93
N HIS A 93 -2.73 23.39 -10.77
CA HIS A 93 -2.13 22.77 -9.59
C HIS A 93 -1.76 21.30 -9.84
N LEU A 94 -2.62 20.52 -10.52
CA LEU A 94 -2.31 19.15 -10.93
C LEU A 94 -1.08 19.09 -11.85
N HIS A 95 -0.95 20.01 -12.82
CA HIS A 95 0.21 20.06 -13.71
C HIS A 95 1.51 20.38 -12.94
N LEU A 96 1.45 21.32 -12.00
CA LEU A 96 2.55 21.68 -11.12
C LEU A 96 2.96 20.53 -10.16
N GLN A 97 2.00 19.75 -9.64
CA GLN A 97 2.31 18.53 -8.89
C GLN A 97 3.03 17.48 -9.75
N ASN A 98 2.62 17.29 -11.00
CA ASN A 98 3.29 16.36 -11.92
C ASN A 98 4.75 16.77 -12.18
N LEU A 99 5.02 18.07 -12.36
CA LEU A 99 6.38 18.60 -12.54
C LEU A 99 7.24 18.43 -11.27
N TYR A 100 6.67 18.64 -10.07
CA TYR A 100 7.40 18.35 -8.83
C TYR A 100 7.68 16.86 -8.63
N TYR A 101 6.77 15.98 -9.04
CA TYR A 101 7.00 14.54 -9.04
C TYR A 101 8.14 14.17 -9.99
N GLU A 102 8.14 14.69 -11.22
CA GLU A 102 9.20 14.49 -12.20
C GLU A 102 10.55 15.01 -11.70
N GLN A 103 10.61 16.23 -11.15
CA GLN A 103 11.83 16.78 -10.53
C GLN A 103 12.36 15.89 -9.40
N ARG A 104 11.48 15.41 -8.51
CA ARG A 104 11.87 14.54 -7.38
C ARG A 104 12.33 13.17 -7.86
N HIS A 105 11.71 12.63 -8.91
CA HIS A 105 12.12 11.37 -9.53
C HIS A 105 13.51 11.49 -10.17
N LEU A 106 13.74 12.53 -10.98
CA LEU A 106 15.02 12.79 -11.64
C LEU A 106 16.14 13.04 -10.62
N ASN A 107 15.89 13.83 -9.57
CA ASN A 107 16.85 14.01 -8.48
C ASN A 107 17.17 12.69 -7.76
N GLY A 108 16.18 11.79 -7.62
CA GLY A 108 16.38 10.45 -7.07
C GLY A 108 17.23 9.55 -7.99
N GLU A 109 17.04 9.63 -9.31
CA GLU A 109 17.87 8.91 -10.29
C GLU A 109 19.29 9.45 -10.37
N ILE A 110 19.48 10.78 -10.29
CA ILE A 110 20.80 11.42 -10.20
C ILE A 110 21.52 10.94 -8.94
N ALA A 111 20.87 11.01 -7.77
CA ALA A 111 21.47 10.54 -6.52
C ALA A 111 21.79 9.02 -6.55
N ALA A 112 20.97 8.21 -7.22
CA ALA A 112 21.25 6.77 -7.42
C ALA A 112 22.44 6.52 -8.36
N CYS A 113 22.63 7.37 -9.37
CA CYS A 113 23.81 7.32 -10.25
C CYS A 113 25.08 7.81 -9.53
N GLU A 114 25.00 8.89 -8.75
CA GLU A 114 26.12 9.45 -7.97
C GLU A 114 26.56 8.54 -6.82
N SER A 115 25.64 7.77 -6.22
CA SER A 115 25.93 6.80 -5.17
C SER A 115 26.30 5.40 -5.68
N TYR A 116 26.49 5.23 -7.00
CA TYR A 116 26.89 3.95 -7.57
C TYR A 116 28.32 3.58 -7.15
N ASP A 117 28.47 2.56 -6.30
CA ASP A 117 29.77 2.10 -5.82
C ASP A 117 30.61 1.47 -6.95
N HIS A 118 31.61 2.21 -7.41
CA HIS A 118 32.54 1.75 -8.42
C HIS A 118 33.56 0.78 -7.82
N LYS A 119 33.41 -0.52 -8.13
CA LYS A 119 34.26 -1.62 -7.63
C LYS A 119 35.78 -1.36 -7.63
N TYR A 120 36.31 -0.57 -8.57
CA TYR A 120 37.74 -0.23 -8.61
C TYR A 120 38.23 0.57 -7.40
N LEU A 121 37.34 1.29 -6.69
CA LEU A 121 37.66 2.01 -5.45
C LEU A 121 37.99 1.05 -4.29
N SER A 122 37.51 -0.20 -4.36
CA SER A 122 37.79 -1.25 -3.37
C SER A 122 39.03 -2.09 -3.68
N LEU A 123 39.66 -1.91 -4.85
CA LEU A 123 40.84 -2.68 -5.23
C LEU A 123 42.07 -2.15 -4.49
N PRO A 124 42.84 -3.00 -3.77
CA PRO A 124 44.16 -2.60 -3.30
C PRO A 124 45.06 -2.44 -4.53
N LEU A 125 45.45 -1.19 -4.80
CA LEU A 125 46.31 -0.76 -5.90
C LEU A 125 47.57 -0.12 -5.31
N ILE A 126 48.70 -0.28 -6.00
CA ILE A 126 49.97 0.40 -5.68
C ILE A 126 49.73 1.93 -5.60
N PRO A 127 50.29 2.66 -4.62
CA PRO A 127 50.19 4.12 -4.52
C PRO A 127 50.59 4.84 -5.82
N VAL A 128 49.98 5.99 -6.10
CA VAL A 128 50.23 6.75 -7.35
C VAL A 128 51.71 7.13 -7.48
N GLU A 129 52.35 7.51 -6.39
CA GLU A 129 53.77 7.89 -6.33
C GLU A 129 54.70 6.74 -6.73
N GLU A 130 54.46 5.54 -6.19
CA GLU A 130 55.23 4.32 -6.51
C GLU A 130 54.97 3.86 -7.95
N PHE A 131 53.73 3.96 -8.45
CA PHE A 131 53.40 3.62 -9.82
C PHE A 131 54.07 4.56 -10.84
N LEU A 132 54.07 5.87 -10.58
CA LEU A 132 54.74 6.86 -11.44
C LEU A 132 56.27 6.75 -11.40
N ALA A 133 56.85 6.24 -10.30
CA ALA A 133 58.27 5.92 -10.24
C ALA A 133 58.66 4.74 -11.14
N ILE A 134 57.74 3.79 -11.38
CA ILE A 134 57.92 2.64 -12.27
C ILE A 134 57.57 3.02 -13.73
N HIS A 135 56.55 3.86 -13.93
CA HIS A 135 56.06 4.30 -15.24
C HIS A 135 56.05 5.84 -15.37
N PRO A 136 57.22 6.48 -15.51
CA PRO A 136 57.35 7.95 -15.55
C PRO A 136 56.70 8.59 -16.79
N GLU A 137 56.51 7.82 -17.86
CA GLU A 137 55.88 8.25 -19.12
C GLU A 137 54.39 8.64 -18.96
N LEU A 138 53.73 8.19 -17.88
CA LEU A 138 52.30 8.45 -17.61
C LEU A 138 52.07 9.62 -16.63
N SER A 139 53.10 10.42 -16.35
CA SER A 139 53.04 11.53 -15.38
C SER A 139 52.17 12.71 -15.81
N GLU A 140 51.94 12.90 -17.12
CA GLU A 140 51.08 13.96 -17.68
C GLU A 140 49.70 13.42 -18.19
N ALA A 141 49.38 12.15 -17.92
CA ALA A 141 48.14 11.52 -18.40
C ALA A 141 46.89 11.94 -17.59
N ASP A 142 45.71 11.81 -18.19
CA ASP A 142 44.43 12.09 -17.52
C ASP A 142 44.21 11.15 -16.31
N PRO A 143 43.61 11.61 -15.18
CA PRO A 143 43.42 10.78 -14.00
C PRO A 143 42.66 9.47 -14.24
N ASN A 144 41.76 9.41 -15.23
CA ASN A 144 41.07 8.17 -15.61
C ASN A 144 42.00 7.22 -16.38
N GLU A 145 42.79 7.73 -17.32
CA GLU A 145 43.78 6.95 -18.06
C GLU A 145 44.86 6.38 -17.13
N LEU A 146 45.34 7.19 -16.17
CA LEU A 146 46.26 6.77 -15.12
C LEU A 146 45.65 5.67 -14.23
N MET A 147 44.36 5.75 -13.90
CA MET A 147 43.67 4.70 -13.15
C MET A 147 43.57 3.39 -13.94
N ILE A 148 43.23 3.47 -15.24
CA ILE A 148 43.16 2.30 -16.14
C ILE A 148 44.55 1.63 -16.25
N ALA A 149 45.61 2.43 -16.43
CA ALA A 149 46.97 1.92 -16.50
C ALA A 149 47.41 1.21 -15.19
N ARG A 150 47.07 1.79 -14.02
CA ARG A 150 47.32 1.16 -12.70
C ARG A 150 46.60 -0.17 -12.53
N ILE A 151 45.34 -0.26 -12.95
CA ILE A 151 44.55 -1.50 -12.87
C ILE A 151 45.14 -2.58 -13.80
N ASN A 152 45.55 -2.21 -15.01
CA ASN A 152 46.16 -3.14 -15.97
C ASN A 152 47.52 -3.67 -15.49
N HIS A 153 48.34 -2.81 -14.88
CA HIS A 153 49.60 -3.23 -14.25
C HIS A 153 49.36 -4.21 -13.10
N GLU A 154 48.45 -3.90 -12.17
CA GLU A 154 48.10 -4.79 -11.06
C GLU A 154 47.53 -6.13 -11.54
N HIS A 155 46.72 -6.13 -12.62
CA HIS A 155 46.25 -7.37 -13.25
C HIS A 155 47.41 -8.22 -13.77
N ALA A 156 48.33 -7.62 -14.52
CA ALA A 156 49.49 -8.32 -15.08
C ALA A 156 50.41 -8.89 -13.99
N GLU A 157 50.64 -8.17 -12.88
CA GLU A 157 51.40 -8.67 -11.74
C GLU A 157 50.69 -9.83 -11.03
N ARG A 158 49.37 -9.73 -10.79
CA ARG A 158 48.60 -10.83 -10.19
C ARG A 158 48.55 -12.07 -11.07
N GLU A 159 48.52 -11.90 -12.40
CA GLU A 159 48.58 -13.01 -13.34
C GLU A 159 49.94 -13.73 -13.26
N LYS A 160 51.06 -12.99 -13.24
CA LYS A 160 52.41 -13.56 -13.03
C LYS A 160 52.51 -14.31 -11.70
N LEU A 161 51.97 -13.74 -10.61
CA LEU A 161 51.98 -14.36 -9.29
C LEU A 161 51.16 -15.66 -9.24
N GLU A 162 50.00 -15.71 -9.90
CA GLU A 162 49.18 -16.93 -9.98
C GLU A 162 49.83 -17.99 -10.89
N GLN A 163 50.48 -17.60 -12.00
CA GLN A 163 51.28 -18.50 -12.82
C GLN A 163 52.42 -19.13 -12.00
N ALA A 164 53.21 -18.31 -11.28
CA ALA A 164 54.28 -18.78 -10.40
C ALA A 164 53.74 -19.70 -9.28
N ARG A 165 52.59 -19.37 -8.69
CA ARG A 165 51.90 -20.23 -7.72
C ARG A 165 51.52 -21.60 -8.32
N GLN A 166 51.00 -21.63 -9.54
CA GLN A 166 50.64 -22.87 -10.23
C GLN A 166 51.88 -23.73 -10.56
N GLU A 167 53.00 -23.12 -10.96
CA GLU A 167 54.27 -23.83 -11.15
C GLU A 167 54.79 -24.42 -9.84
N LEU A 168 54.75 -23.65 -8.75
CA LEU A 168 55.13 -24.12 -7.42
C LEU A 168 54.21 -25.26 -6.92
N LEU A 169 52.91 -25.20 -7.22
CA LEU A 169 51.96 -26.28 -6.92
C LEU A 169 52.26 -27.56 -7.72
N LYS A 170 52.53 -27.44 -9.03
CA LYS A 170 52.96 -28.58 -9.87
C LYS A 170 54.27 -29.19 -9.33
N ARG A 171 55.25 -28.36 -8.98
CA ARG A 171 56.53 -28.80 -8.40
C ARG A 171 56.34 -29.48 -7.03
N LYS A 172 55.45 -28.96 -6.18
CA LYS A 172 55.05 -29.59 -4.91
C LYS A 172 54.42 -30.96 -5.12
N GLN A 173 53.48 -31.09 -6.08
CA GLN A 173 52.86 -32.37 -6.42
C GLN A 173 53.88 -33.39 -6.95
N ALA A 174 54.80 -32.96 -7.83
CA ALA A 174 55.88 -33.81 -8.33
C ALA A 174 56.79 -34.32 -7.20
N LEU A 175 57.18 -33.46 -6.26
CA LEU A 175 57.99 -33.84 -5.09
C LEU A 175 57.24 -34.77 -4.12
N ILE A 176 55.91 -34.63 -3.99
CA ILE A 176 55.09 -35.56 -3.20
C ILE A 176 55.03 -36.93 -3.88
N ALA A 177 54.83 -36.97 -5.21
CA ALA A 177 54.82 -38.21 -5.98
C ALA A 177 56.20 -38.90 -5.95
N GLU A 178 57.29 -38.16 -6.05
CA GLU A 178 58.65 -38.68 -5.94
C GLU A 178 58.94 -39.24 -4.53
N ASN A 179 58.58 -38.52 -3.46
CA ASN A 179 58.73 -39.03 -2.10
C ASN A 179 57.87 -40.28 -1.86
N LYS A 180 56.64 -40.34 -2.39
CA LYS A 180 55.82 -41.54 -2.34
C LYS A 180 56.51 -42.70 -3.06
N LYS A 181 56.98 -42.49 -4.29
CA LYS A 181 57.70 -43.52 -5.04
C LYS A 181 58.93 -44.03 -4.28
N ARG A 182 59.78 -43.13 -3.76
CA ARG A 182 60.96 -43.52 -2.95
C ARG A 182 60.58 -44.28 -1.68
N LYS A 183 59.43 -43.99 -1.07
CA LYS A 183 58.90 -44.73 0.09
C LYS A 183 58.42 -46.13 -0.32
N ASP A 184 57.71 -46.25 -1.44
CA ASP A 184 57.24 -47.53 -1.97
C ASP A 184 58.43 -48.40 -2.45
N ASP A 185 59.45 -47.78 -3.04
CA ASP A 185 60.73 -48.41 -3.42
C ASP A 185 61.49 -48.91 -2.17
N LEU A 186 61.53 -48.15 -1.06
CA LEU A 186 62.09 -48.60 0.21
C LEU A 186 61.33 -49.80 0.78
N ALA A 187 59.99 -49.77 0.77
CA ALA A 187 59.17 -50.86 1.29
C ALA A 187 59.33 -52.17 0.49
N ASN A 188 59.52 -52.06 -0.84
CA ASN A 188 59.88 -53.20 -1.67
C ASN A 188 61.28 -53.73 -1.35
N LEU A 189 62.25 -52.84 -1.07
CA LEU A 189 63.61 -53.23 -0.70
C LEU A 189 63.63 -53.95 0.66
N ASP A 190 62.86 -53.48 1.65
CA ASP A 190 62.67 -54.18 2.93
C ASP A 190 62.03 -55.56 2.72
N GLN A 191 61.00 -55.67 1.87
CA GLN A 191 60.36 -56.96 1.57
C GLN A 191 61.29 -57.94 0.83
N ASP A 192 62.15 -57.46 -0.06
CA ASP A 192 63.16 -58.30 -0.71
C ASP A 192 64.32 -58.65 0.24
N LEU A 193 64.63 -57.80 1.23
CA LEU A 193 65.55 -58.12 2.32
C LEU A 193 64.97 -59.22 3.23
N GLU A 194 63.69 -59.13 3.62
CA GLU A 194 62.98 -60.20 4.35
C GLU A 194 63.01 -61.51 3.58
N ARG A 195 62.67 -61.50 2.27
CA ARG A 195 62.76 -62.69 1.40
C ARG A 195 64.18 -63.23 1.27
N PHE A 196 65.20 -62.38 1.32
CA PHE A 196 66.61 -62.81 1.30
C PHE A 196 67.02 -63.43 2.65
N ILE A 197 66.56 -62.87 3.76
CA ILE A 197 66.73 -63.45 5.10
C ILE A 197 66.03 -64.82 5.16
N ASP A 198 64.78 -64.95 4.72
CA ASP A 198 64.07 -66.23 4.67
C ASP A 198 64.78 -67.27 3.78
N LYS A 199 65.22 -66.88 2.58
CA LYS A 199 65.94 -67.79 1.66
C LYS A 199 67.35 -68.16 2.14
N SER A 200 68.00 -67.32 2.95
CA SER A 200 69.30 -67.63 3.55
C SER A 200 69.15 -68.47 4.82
N LEU A 201 68.11 -68.25 5.63
CA LEU A 201 67.69 -69.15 6.73
C LEU A 201 67.38 -70.56 6.19
N LEU A 202 66.74 -70.66 5.02
CA LEU A 202 66.50 -71.93 4.32
C LEU A 202 67.79 -72.66 3.87
N ARG A 203 68.95 -71.98 3.81
CA ARG A 203 70.27 -72.61 3.60
C ARG A 203 71.05 -72.85 4.89
N LEU A 204 70.69 -72.19 5.99
CA LEU A 204 71.44 -72.25 7.26
C LEU A 204 70.99 -73.39 8.21
N TRP A 205 70.13 -74.31 7.74
CA TRP A 205 70.00 -75.65 8.34
C TRP A 205 71.09 -76.63 7.88
N MET A 206 72.06 -76.19 7.07
CA MET A 206 73.11 -77.05 6.52
C MET A 206 74.48 -76.94 7.22
N PHE A 207 74.67 -76.03 8.19
CA PHE A 207 75.91 -75.97 8.99
C PHE A 207 75.70 -75.43 10.42
N GLN A 208 76.36 -76.09 11.37
CA GLN A 208 76.60 -75.67 12.76
C GLN A 208 78.02 -76.17 13.14
N PRO A 209 78.70 -75.59 14.17
CA PRO A 209 78.70 -74.20 14.63
C PRO A 209 80.14 -73.66 14.92
N ILE A 210 80.24 -72.54 15.67
CA ILE A 210 81.31 -72.19 16.66
C ILE A 210 82.36 -71.09 16.31
N THR A 211 82.18 -69.94 17.00
CA THR A 211 83.14 -68.90 17.49
C THR A 211 83.87 -67.92 16.56
N GLY A 212 83.84 -66.64 16.98
CA GLY A 212 84.75 -65.56 16.57
C GLY A 212 84.16 -64.17 16.90
N GLN A 213 84.77 -63.43 17.84
CA GLN A 213 84.26 -62.13 18.32
C GLN A 213 84.47 -60.96 17.32
N PRO A 214 83.77 -59.81 17.48
CA PRO A 214 83.62 -58.80 16.44
C PRO A 214 84.70 -57.70 16.45
N PRO A 215 84.80 -56.92 15.37
CA PRO A 215 85.19 -55.52 15.46
C PRO A 215 84.05 -54.55 15.09
N GLN A 216 84.20 -53.31 15.56
CA GLN A 216 83.23 -52.22 15.44
C GLN A 216 83.26 -51.52 14.08
N ALA A 217 82.24 -50.70 13.85
CA ALA A 217 82.12 -49.56 12.95
C ALA A 217 83.42 -49.06 12.26
N THR A 218 83.38 -48.60 11.00
CA THR A 218 82.80 -47.27 10.71
C THR A 218 82.62 -47.02 9.20
N SER A 219 81.77 -46.03 8.91
CA SER A 219 81.57 -45.32 7.64
C SER A 219 82.69 -45.35 6.60
N ARG A 220 82.31 -45.51 5.31
CA ARG A 220 82.46 -44.48 4.27
C ARG A 220 81.74 -44.87 2.98
N THR A 221 81.19 -43.88 2.29
CA THR A 221 80.75 -43.98 0.89
C THR A 221 81.93 -44.30 -0.03
N PRO A 222 81.67 -44.91 -1.19
CA PRO A 222 81.78 -44.11 -2.40
C PRO A 222 80.67 -44.36 -3.44
N GLN A 223 80.39 -43.32 -4.22
CA GLN A 223 79.74 -43.48 -5.52
C GLN A 223 80.71 -44.21 -6.46
N THR A 224 80.30 -45.31 -7.08
CA THR A 224 80.98 -45.85 -8.27
C THR A 224 79.99 -46.64 -9.11
N THR A 225 79.62 -46.10 -10.27
CA THR A 225 78.76 -46.78 -11.24
C THR A 225 79.62 -47.69 -12.11
N PRO A 226 79.39 -49.02 -12.16
CA PRO A 226 80.12 -49.90 -13.05
C PRO A 226 79.43 -49.99 -14.41
N GLN A 227 80.13 -49.62 -15.48
CA GLN A 227 79.90 -50.17 -16.81
C GLN A 227 81.17 -50.84 -17.30
N LEU A 228 81.14 -52.17 -17.44
CA LEU A 228 82.04 -52.98 -18.24
C LEU A 228 81.49 -54.42 -18.30
N GLN A 229 81.74 -55.11 -19.41
CA GLN A 229 81.06 -56.35 -19.86
C GLN A 229 79.59 -56.12 -20.29
N LEU A 230 79.14 -56.50 -21.49
CA LEU A 230 79.77 -57.35 -22.51
C LEU A 230 79.32 -56.93 -23.91
N GLN A 231 80.25 -56.70 -24.85
CA GLN A 231 79.92 -56.70 -26.28
C GLN A 231 81.10 -57.23 -27.10
N HIS A 232 80.84 -58.29 -27.86
CA HIS A 232 81.72 -58.84 -28.88
C HIS A 232 80.83 -59.44 -29.97
N VAL A 233 80.81 -58.80 -31.14
CA VAL A 233 81.45 -59.30 -32.37
C VAL A 233 81.32 -58.21 -33.44
N ASP A 234 82.43 -57.91 -34.10
CA ASP A 234 82.60 -56.85 -35.08
C ASP A 234 81.79 -57.04 -36.38
N SER A 235 81.48 -55.93 -37.07
CA SER A 235 82.29 -55.53 -38.24
C SER A 235 81.73 -54.34 -39.05
N ARG A 236 82.60 -53.33 -39.25
CA ARG A 236 82.62 -52.31 -40.32
C ARG A 236 81.48 -51.26 -40.38
N ALA A 237 81.70 -50.03 -40.84
CA ALA A 237 82.91 -49.19 -40.90
C ALA A 237 82.52 -47.70 -41.14
N ILE A 238 83.36 -46.81 -40.61
CA ILE A 238 83.62 -45.38 -40.95
C ILE A 238 83.46 -45.13 -42.48
N GLY A 239 82.97 -44.02 -43.07
CA GLY A 239 83.20 -42.58 -42.84
C GLY A 239 84.29 -42.02 -43.79
N VAL A 240 84.35 -40.76 -44.24
CA VAL A 240 83.52 -39.54 -44.05
C VAL A 240 83.83 -38.54 -45.22
N SER A 241 82.90 -37.60 -45.51
CA SER A 241 83.05 -36.31 -46.25
C SER A 241 83.50 -36.22 -47.74
N SER A 242 82.63 -35.58 -48.56
CA SER A 242 82.88 -34.51 -49.57
C SER A 242 84.07 -34.55 -50.55
N ILE A 243 83.81 -34.33 -51.86
CA ILE A 243 84.19 -33.10 -52.63
C ILE A 243 83.85 -33.22 -54.15
N ASP A 244 83.38 -32.09 -54.71
CA ASP A 244 83.42 -31.55 -56.10
C ASP A 244 82.74 -32.11 -57.38
N THR A 245 82.47 -31.10 -58.22
CA THR A 245 82.15 -31.04 -59.66
C THR A 245 80.71 -31.32 -60.12
N GLY A 246 80.09 -30.54 -61.01
CA GLY A 246 80.49 -29.22 -61.57
C GLY A 246 80.04 -29.02 -63.03
N HIS A 247 79.26 -27.96 -63.30
CA HIS A 247 78.92 -27.38 -64.62
C HIS A 247 78.11 -28.26 -65.62
N GLU A 248 77.30 -27.74 -66.56
CA GLU A 248 76.54 -26.46 -66.72
C GLU A 248 75.57 -26.62 -67.93
N LEU A 249 74.69 -25.63 -68.17
CA LEU A 249 73.90 -25.36 -69.40
C LEU A 249 72.63 -26.26 -69.59
N THR A 250 71.45 -25.77 -69.98
CA THR A 250 71.07 -24.44 -70.54
C THR A 250 69.55 -24.14 -70.43
N MET A 251 69.20 -22.83 -70.48
CA MET A 251 67.90 -22.24 -70.88
C MET A 251 66.63 -22.56 -70.05
N GLY A 252 65.79 -21.60 -69.65
CA GLY A 252 65.89 -20.13 -69.76
C GLY A 252 64.73 -19.43 -69.04
N HIS A 253 64.99 -18.28 -68.42
CA HIS A 253 63.97 -17.40 -67.82
C HIS A 253 63.39 -16.44 -68.87
N ASN A 254 62.16 -15.96 -68.66
CA ASN A 254 61.72 -14.70 -69.26
C ASN A 254 60.79 -13.90 -68.34
N ASN A 255 60.79 -12.58 -68.55
CA ASN A 255 60.26 -11.55 -67.65
C ASN A 255 58.80 -11.18 -67.98
N GLY A 256 58.20 -10.30 -67.16
CA GLY A 256 57.15 -9.40 -67.66
C GLY A 256 56.15 -8.88 -66.63
N ALA A 257 56.49 -7.81 -65.93
CA ALA A 257 55.51 -7.03 -65.17
C ALA A 257 54.77 -6.02 -66.08
N LYS A 258 53.55 -5.64 -65.70
CA LYS A 258 53.03 -4.28 -65.95
C LYS A 258 51.92 -3.91 -64.97
N THR A 259 52.15 -2.82 -64.26
CA THR A 259 51.19 -2.05 -63.45
C THR A 259 50.65 -0.85 -64.25
N ASP A 260 49.85 0.01 -63.58
CA ASP A 260 49.65 1.43 -63.90
C ASP A 260 48.64 1.79 -65.03
N THR A 261 47.83 2.86 -64.97
CA THR A 261 47.59 3.90 -63.92
C THR A 261 46.31 4.73 -64.22
N PHE A 262 45.74 5.35 -63.17
CA PHE A 262 45.13 6.70 -63.08
C PHE A 262 43.85 7.15 -63.84
N THR A 263 43.29 8.21 -63.21
CA THR A 263 42.33 9.25 -63.62
C THR A 263 42.58 9.84 -65.04
N ASP A 264 41.69 10.61 -65.70
CA ASP A 264 40.85 11.70 -65.19
C ASP A 264 39.76 12.17 -66.21
N SER A 265 38.83 12.98 -65.72
CA SER A 265 37.95 14.00 -66.33
C SER A 265 37.66 14.14 -67.86
N SER A 266 36.38 14.46 -68.10
CA SER A 266 35.84 15.40 -69.11
C SER A 266 35.85 15.06 -70.62
N ASN A 267 34.66 14.97 -71.23
CA ASN A 267 34.04 16.12 -71.93
C ASN A 267 32.65 15.83 -72.54
N ILE A 268 31.81 16.86 -72.58
CA ILE A 268 30.55 16.94 -73.35
C ILE A 268 30.88 17.71 -74.65
N PRO A 269 30.36 17.33 -75.84
CA PRO A 269 29.23 18.08 -76.43
C PRO A 269 28.08 17.15 -76.88
N THR A 270 26.81 17.39 -76.55
CA THR A 270 25.89 18.40 -77.13
C THR A 270 25.32 18.03 -78.52
N GLN A 271 24.04 17.66 -78.56
CA GLN A 271 22.97 18.02 -79.54
C GLN A 271 21.79 17.05 -79.34
N ILE A 272 20.70 17.44 -78.67
CA ILE A 272 19.55 18.24 -79.17
C ILE A 272 18.81 17.55 -80.31
N ALA A 273 17.66 16.91 -80.00
CA ALA A 273 16.36 17.16 -80.64
C ALA A 273 15.25 16.20 -80.14
N ASP A 274 14.31 16.71 -79.31
CA ASP A 274 12.89 16.38 -79.45
C ASP A 274 12.41 16.87 -80.85
N ASN A 275 11.32 16.46 -81.51
CA ASN A 275 10.08 15.74 -81.15
C ASN A 275 9.44 15.27 -82.51
N PRO A 276 8.11 15.08 -82.67
CA PRO A 276 7.31 13.89 -82.33
C PRO A 276 6.68 13.16 -83.54
N GLY A 277 6.19 11.94 -83.29
CA GLY A 277 4.88 11.47 -83.81
C GLY A 277 4.74 11.03 -85.28
N MET A 278 4.55 9.72 -85.49
CA MET A 278 3.43 9.26 -86.34
C MET A 278 2.86 7.91 -85.91
N THR A 279 1.55 7.81 -86.04
CA THR A 279 0.66 6.67 -85.79
C THR A 279 1.16 5.31 -86.26
N THR A 280 1.14 4.30 -85.37
CA THR A 280 0.98 2.88 -85.77
C THR A 280 -0.10 2.20 -84.94
N THR A 281 -0.78 1.24 -85.56
CA THR A 281 -2.06 0.68 -85.13
C THR A 281 -1.93 -0.44 -84.09
N SER A 282 -3.00 -0.62 -83.31
CA SER A 282 -3.14 -1.65 -82.27
C SER A 282 -2.85 -3.08 -82.76
N ALA A 283 -1.92 -3.77 -82.11
CA ALA A 283 -1.83 -5.23 -82.10
C ALA A 283 -1.67 -5.75 -80.66
N LYS A 284 -2.78 -6.16 -80.01
CA LYS A 284 -2.74 -6.86 -78.72
C LYS A 284 -2.05 -8.22 -78.88
N ARG A 285 -0.85 -8.38 -78.31
CA ARG A 285 -0.20 -9.68 -78.16
C ARG A 285 -0.84 -10.43 -76.99
N SER A 286 -1.69 -11.42 -77.29
CA SER A 286 -2.28 -12.30 -76.27
C SER A 286 -1.25 -13.29 -75.73
N LEU A 287 -1.29 -13.53 -74.42
CA LEU A 287 -0.51 -14.60 -73.77
C LEU A 287 -1.07 -15.98 -74.15
N PRO A 288 -0.24 -17.04 -74.18
CA PRO A 288 -0.71 -18.39 -74.52
C PRO A 288 -1.77 -18.93 -73.54
N PRO A 289 -2.72 -19.76 -74.01
CA PRO A 289 -3.74 -20.36 -73.14
C PRO A 289 -3.14 -21.33 -72.12
N GLU A 290 -3.55 -21.21 -70.85
CA GLU A 290 -3.14 -22.12 -69.76
C GLU A 290 -3.60 -23.57 -70.03
N LYS A 291 -2.70 -24.54 -69.85
CA LYS A 291 -3.05 -25.97 -69.90
C LYS A 291 -4.02 -26.34 -68.76
N PRO A 292 -5.01 -27.22 -68.97
CA PRO A 292 -6.03 -27.56 -67.96
C PRO A 292 -5.45 -28.20 -66.69
N GLU A 293 -4.31 -28.88 -66.80
CA GLU A 293 -3.58 -29.47 -65.67
C GLU A 293 -2.98 -28.39 -64.76
N ALA A 294 -2.38 -27.34 -65.35
CA ALA A 294 -1.84 -26.20 -64.61
C ALA A 294 -2.94 -25.40 -63.89
N ILE A 295 -4.16 -25.39 -64.44
CA ILE A 295 -5.33 -24.82 -63.77
C ILE A 295 -5.70 -25.64 -62.54
N ARG A 296 -5.79 -26.98 -62.65
CA ARG A 296 -6.10 -27.86 -61.51
C ARG A 296 -5.03 -27.78 -60.41
N THR A 297 -3.75 -27.81 -60.75
CA THR A 297 -2.68 -27.67 -59.74
C THR A 297 -2.75 -26.30 -59.06
N ARG A 298 -2.99 -25.21 -59.80
CA ARG A 298 -3.21 -23.88 -59.19
C ARG A 298 -4.42 -23.84 -58.26
N THR A 299 -5.55 -24.48 -58.61
CA THR A 299 -6.71 -24.56 -57.70
C THR A 299 -6.39 -25.32 -56.43
N LEU A 300 -5.62 -26.41 -56.55
CA LEU A 300 -5.26 -27.28 -55.43
C LEU A 300 -4.28 -26.55 -54.50
N VAL A 301 -3.25 -25.88 -55.06
CA VAL A 301 -2.31 -25.04 -54.31
C VAL A 301 -3.01 -23.90 -53.58
N ILE A 302 -3.89 -23.13 -54.25
CA ILE A 302 -4.65 -22.05 -53.59
C ILE A 302 -5.53 -22.62 -52.48
N SER A 303 -6.21 -23.76 -52.71
CA SER A 303 -7.04 -24.40 -51.67
C SER A 303 -6.22 -24.92 -50.48
N ALA A 304 -5.00 -25.42 -50.72
CA ALA A 304 -4.09 -25.87 -49.68
C ALA A 304 -3.56 -24.70 -48.83
N PHE A 305 -3.20 -23.57 -49.46
CA PHE A 305 -2.83 -22.34 -48.75
C PHE A 305 -3.97 -21.84 -47.86
N TRP A 306 -5.20 -21.79 -48.39
CA TRP A 306 -6.36 -21.37 -47.59
C TRP A 306 -6.71 -22.36 -46.49
N ALA A 307 -6.55 -23.68 -46.71
CA ALA A 307 -6.70 -24.68 -45.66
C ALA A 307 -5.66 -24.47 -44.54
N VAL A 308 -4.38 -24.25 -44.85
CA VAL A 308 -3.36 -23.94 -43.85
C VAL A 308 -3.67 -22.63 -43.11
N ILE A 309 -4.07 -21.58 -43.82
CA ILE A 309 -4.46 -20.30 -43.18
C ILE A 309 -5.64 -20.49 -42.23
N ILE A 310 -6.67 -21.27 -42.60
CA ILE A 310 -7.87 -21.45 -41.78
C ILE A 310 -7.66 -22.41 -40.61
N PHE A 311 -6.98 -23.54 -40.82
CA PHE A 311 -6.83 -24.59 -39.80
C PHE A 311 -5.58 -24.45 -38.91
N LEU A 312 -4.54 -23.73 -39.35
CA LEU A 312 -3.30 -23.50 -38.60
C LEU A 312 -3.03 -22.01 -38.37
N GLY A 313 -3.15 -21.18 -39.42
CA GLY A 313 -2.84 -19.75 -39.36
C GLY A 313 -3.72 -18.96 -38.39
N LEU A 314 -5.04 -18.98 -38.60
CA LEU A 314 -6.00 -18.24 -37.77
C LEU A 314 -6.01 -18.71 -36.29
N PRO A 315 -6.01 -20.03 -35.97
CA PRO A 315 -5.95 -20.48 -34.58
C PRO A 315 -4.63 -20.08 -33.89
N MET A 316 -3.49 -20.24 -34.57
CA MET A 316 -2.18 -19.87 -34.01
C MET A 316 -2.04 -18.36 -33.84
N TRP A 317 -2.55 -17.56 -34.79
CA TRP A 317 -2.58 -16.10 -34.68
C TRP A 317 -3.47 -15.66 -33.52
N TRP A 318 -4.70 -16.20 -33.42
CA TRP A 318 -5.61 -15.87 -32.32
C TRP A 318 -5.01 -16.23 -30.96
N GLN A 319 -4.37 -17.40 -30.85
CA GLN A 319 -3.73 -17.83 -29.61
C GLN A 319 -2.51 -16.96 -29.25
N THR A 320 -1.66 -16.59 -30.21
CA THR A 320 -0.46 -15.76 -29.96
C THR A 320 -0.75 -14.26 -29.81
N THR A 321 -1.88 -13.76 -30.29
CA THR A 321 -2.32 -12.35 -30.13
C THR A 321 -3.34 -12.14 -29.00
N SER A 322 -3.87 -13.23 -28.42
CA SER A 322 -4.72 -13.18 -27.24
C SER A 322 -3.92 -12.77 -25.99
N ILE A 323 -4.50 -11.90 -25.18
CA ILE A 323 -3.92 -11.48 -23.90
C ILE A 323 -4.17 -12.59 -22.87
N TYR A 324 -3.14 -13.01 -22.14
CA TYR A 324 -3.30 -14.02 -21.09
C TYR A 324 -4.25 -13.51 -19.98
N ARG A 325 -5.24 -14.34 -19.65
CA ARG A 325 -6.25 -14.04 -18.64
C ARG A 325 -6.51 -15.25 -17.77
N ALA A 326 -6.09 -15.17 -16.50
CA ALA A 326 -6.45 -16.16 -15.49
C ALA A 326 -7.97 -16.17 -15.25
N LYS A 327 -8.51 -17.36 -14.91
CA LYS A 327 -9.93 -17.52 -14.54
C LYS A 327 -10.12 -17.07 -13.10
N LEU A 328 -11.16 -16.25 -12.85
CA LEU A 328 -11.55 -15.78 -11.52
C LEU A 328 -12.94 -16.33 -11.15
N PRO A 329 -13.24 -16.59 -9.86
CA PRO A 329 -14.54 -17.05 -9.39
C PRO A 329 -15.55 -15.88 -9.31
N LEU A 330 -15.95 -15.35 -10.46
CA LEU A 330 -16.73 -14.10 -10.58
C LEU A 330 -18.11 -14.13 -9.90
N GLU A 331 -18.71 -15.30 -9.72
CA GLU A 331 -20.00 -15.45 -9.02
C GLU A 331 -19.79 -15.36 -7.51
N GLU A 332 -18.85 -16.13 -6.96
CA GLU A 332 -18.46 -16.09 -5.55
C GLU A 332 -18.01 -14.68 -5.11
N MET A 333 -17.19 -13.99 -5.91
CA MET A 333 -16.78 -12.60 -5.65
C MET A 333 -17.98 -11.63 -5.56
N LYS A 334 -19.06 -11.88 -6.31
CA LYS A 334 -20.30 -11.08 -6.23
C LYS A 334 -21.14 -11.49 -5.02
N ASP A 335 -21.22 -12.77 -4.70
CA ASP A 335 -21.99 -13.25 -3.54
C ASP A 335 -21.37 -12.82 -2.21
N TRP A 336 -20.04 -12.61 -2.16
CA TRP A 336 -19.36 -11.90 -1.08
C TRP A 336 -19.77 -10.42 -1.01
N ALA A 337 -19.71 -9.70 -2.13
CA ALA A 337 -20.07 -8.28 -2.19
C ALA A 337 -21.56 -8.00 -1.88
N ASP A 338 -22.45 -8.90 -2.30
CA ASP A 338 -23.90 -8.85 -2.01
C ASP A 338 -24.24 -9.25 -0.56
N GLY A 339 -23.27 -9.74 0.23
CA GLY A 339 -23.50 -10.21 1.61
C GLY A 339 -24.28 -11.53 1.70
N LYS A 340 -24.28 -12.34 0.65
CA LYS A 340 -24.91 -13.68 0.64
C LYS A 340 -23.98 -14.74 1.21
N ALA A 341 -22.69 -14.69 0.87
CA ALA A 341 -21.69 -15.67 1.29
C ALA A 341 -21.47 -15.68 2.81
N CYS A 342 -21.61 -14.53 3.47
CA CYS A 342 -21.40 -14.39 4.90
C CYS A 342 -22.35 -13.40 5.55
N ARG A 343 -22.91 -13.81 6.68
CA ARG A 343 -23.67 -12.96 7.61
C ARG A 343 -22.82 -12.80 8.88
N PRO A 344 -22.19 -11.65 9.11
CA PRO A 344 -21.37 -11.44 10.31
C PRO A 344 -22.25 -11.45 11.55
N VAL A 345 -21.81 -12.21 12.56
CA VAL A 345 -22.44 -12.31 13.89
C VAL A 345 -21.34 -12.11 14.92
N PHE A 346 -21.66 -11.38 15.98
CA PHE A 346 -20.78 -11.02 17.09
C PHE A 346 -21.38 -11.59 18.38
N PRO A 347 -21.02 -12.83 18.75
CA PRO A 347 -21.40 -13.42 20.04
C PRO A 347 -20.41 -12.98 21.12
N LEU A 348 -20.80 -11.99 21.93
CA LEU A 348 -20.02 -11.52 23.06
C LEU A 348 -20.27 -12.43 24.27
N GLN A 349 -19.22 -13.15 24.70
CA GLN A 349 -19.29 -13.97 25.91
C GLN A 349 -19.06 -13.10 27.16
N ILE A 350 -19.98 -13.19 28.11
CA ILE A 350 -19.94 -12.45 29.38
C ILE A 350 -19.78 -13.48 30.50
N LEU A 351 -18.65 -13.44 31.19
CA LEU A 351 -18.36 -14.34 32.30
C LEU A 351 -18.93 -13.76 33.60
N VAL A 352 -19.74 -14.54 34.31
CA VAL A 352 -20.36 -14.15 35.58
C VAL A 352 -19.75 -14.95 36.72
N GLN A 353 -19.26 -14.25 37.74
CA GLN A 353 -18.72 -14.82 38.98
C GLN A 353 -19.65 -14.48 40.15
N ALA A 354 -20.20 -15.50 40.80
CA ALA A 354 -21.13 -15.36 41.93
C ALA A 354 -20.60 -16.07 43.19
N PRO A 355 -19.47 -15.62 43.77
CA PRO A 355 -18.73 -16.35 44.81
C PRO A 355 -19.46 -16.52 46.16
N SER A 356 -20.62 -15.89 46.31
CA SER A 356 -21.45 -15.87 47.54
C SER A 356 -22.85 -16.45 47.34
N MET A 357 -23.14 -17.01 46.16
CA MET A 357 -24.40 -17.68 45.84
C MET A 357 -24.17 -19.17 45.65
N ASN A 358 -25.20 -19.98 45.90
CA ASN A 358 -25.17 -21.40 45.53
C ASN A 358 -25.19 -21.53 43.99
N THR A 359 -24.55 -22.58 43.46
CA THR A 359 -24.53 -22.86 42.02
C THR A 359 -25.92 -22.92 41.35
N PRO A 360 -26.95 -23.63 41.86
CA PRO A 360 -28.26 -23.66 41.21
C PRO A 360 -28.99 -22.31 41.20
N ASP A 361 -28.81 -21.49 42.25
CA ASP A 361 -29.40 -20.16 42.32
C ASP A 361 -28.70 -19.19 41.34
N ALA A 362 -27.38 -19.35 41.15
CA ALA A 362 -26.60 -18.60 40.17
C ALA A 362 -26.90 -19.00 38.71
N GLU A 363 -27.07 -20.30 38.43
CA GLU A 363 -27.54 -20.79 37.12
C GLU A 363 -28.93 -20.25 36.79
N HIS A 364 -29.86 -20.31 37.75
CA HIS A 364 -31.21 -19.77 37.59
C HIS A 364 -31.21 -18.25 37.33
N LEU A 365 -30.38 -17.49 38.05
CA LEU A 365 -30.16 -16.07 37.81
C LEU A 365 -29.65 -15.81 36.38
N ILE A 366 -28.64 -16.55 35.94
CA ILE A 366 -28.03 -16.38 34.61
C ILE A 366 -29.02 -16.71 33.50
N ARG A 367 -29.79 -17.80 33.63
CA ARG A 367 -30.85 -18.14 32.66
C ARG A 367 -31.92 -17.06 32.58
N THR A 368 -32.38 -16.56 33.73
CA THR A 368 -33.38 -15.48 33.80
C THR A 368 -32.84 -14.18 33.18
N THR A 369 -31.57 -13.86 33.44
CA THR A 369 -30.88 -12.69 32.88
C THR A 369 -30.66 -12.82 31.37
N GLN A 370 -30.35 -14.02 30.87
CA GLN A 370 -30.22 -14.30 29.44
C GLN A 370 -31.55 -14.12 28.71
N HIS A 371 -32.66 -14.60 29.28
CA HIS A 371 -33.99 -14.36 28.74
C HIS A 371 -34.30 -12.85 28.66
N ALA A 372 -34.06 -12.11 29.74
CA ALA A 372 -34.23 -10.65 29.74
C ALA A 372 -33.33 -9.92 28.71
N LEU A 373 -32.09 -10.37 28.49
CA LEU A 373 -31.22 -9.79 27.45
C LEU A 373 -31.68 -10.13 26.03
N ASP A 374 -32.16 -11.35 25.79
CA ASP A 374 -32.66 -11.76 24.47
C ASP A 374 -33.97 -11.02 24.12
N ASP A 375 -34.87 -10.82 25.10
CA ASP A 375 -36.10 -10.01 24.94
C ASP A 375 -35.81 -8.53 24.65
N LEU A 376 -34.67 -8.00 25.15
CA LEU A 376 -34.22 -6.63 24.93
C LEU A 376 -33.41 -6.43 23.63
N ASN A 377 -33.21 -7.48 22.82
CA ASN A 377 -32.27 -7.43 21.69
C ASN A 377 -32.90 -7.58 20.29
N ASP A 378 -33.28 -6.45 19.69
CA ASP A 378 -33.80 -6.39 18.31
C ASP A 378 -32.77 -6.69 17.18
N PHE A 379 -31.50 -7.00 17.47
CA PHE A 379 -30.44 -7.07 16.46
C PHE A 379 -29.71 -8.41 16.43
N SER A 380 -30.03 -9.26 15.44
CA SER A 380 -29.52 -10.63 15.34
C SER A 380 -28.04 -10.74 14.93
N ALA A 381 -27.37 -9.63 14.62
CA ALA A 381 -25.93 -9.65 14.40
C ALA A 381 -25.12 -9.51 15.70
N HIS A 382 -25.68 -8.96 16.78
CA HIS A 382 -24.95 -8.68 18.03
C HIS A 382 -25.64 -9.37 19.20
N HIS A 383 -25.06 -10.44 19.72
CA HIS A 383 -25.64 -11.25 20.80
C HIS A 383 -24.76 -11.22 22.05
N LEU A 384 -25.39 -10.98 23.20
CA LEU A 384 -24.76 -11.05 24.51
C LEU A 384 -25.09 -12.43 25.11
N ARG A 385 -24.07 -13.20 25.49
CA ARG A 385 -24.20 -14.57 26.00
C ARG A 385 -23.54 -14.69 27.37
N LEU A 386 -24.34 -14.88 28.42
CA LEU A 386 -23.81 -15.08 29.78
C LEU A 386 -23.33 -16.53 29.98
N ARG A 387 -22.25 -16.70 30.72
CA ARG A 387 -21.77 -17.99 31.25
C ARG A 387 -21.40 -17.87 32.73
N LEU A 388 -21.70 -18.90 33.52
CA LEU A 388 -21.26 -18.98 34.92
C LEU A 388 -19.81 -19.47 34.95
N VAL A 389 -18.97 -18.85 35.78
CA VAL A 389 -17.64 -19.38 36.12
C VAL A 389 -17.70 -19.97 37.53
N GLU A 390 -17.49 -21.28 37.64
CA GLU A 390 -17.47 -21.96 38.93
C GLU A 390 -16.27 -21.50 39.76
N THR A 391 -16.53 -20.99 40.97
CA THR A 391 -15.48 -20.62 41.92
C THR A 391 -15.16 -21.83 42.80
N SER A 392 -14.15 -22.61 42.42
CA SER A 392 -13.64 -23.70 43.26
C SER A 392 -13.15 -23.16 44.61
N GLN A 393 -13.78 -23.58 45.70
CA GLN A 393 -13.48 -23.10 47.05
C GLN A 393 -12.11 -23.62 47.54
N SER A 394 -11.04 -22.84 47.38
CA SER A 394 -9.82 -23.00 48.16
C SER A 394 -9.89 -22.11 49.41
N ALA A 395 -10.16 -22.72 50.56
CA ALA A 395 -10.27 -22.01 51.83
C ALA A 395 -8.88 -21.65 52.40
N GLY A 396 -8.66 -20.36 52.67
CA GLY A 396 -7.67 -19.87 53.64
C GLY A 396 -6.38 -19.26 53.07
N GLY A 397 -6.08 -18.03 53.52
CA GLY A 397 -4.76 -17.41 53.37
C GLY A 397 -4.73 -16.17 52.47
N ALA A 398 -4.34 -15.03 53.04
CA ALA A 398 -4.13 -13.79 52.28
C ALA A 398 -2.77 -13.81 51.56
N SER A 399 -2.79 -13.91 50.23
CA SER A 399 -1.74 -13.38 49.34
C SER A 399 -2.25 -13.27 47.91
N GLU A 400 -1.86 -12.21 47.23
CA GLU A 400 -2.18 -11.96 45.82
C GLU A 400 -1.32 -12.83 44.90
N THR A 401 -1.63 -14.12 44.77
CA THR A 401 -1.23 -14.93 43.59
C THR A 401 -2.00 -16.25 43.57
N ILE A 402 -2.89 -16.43 42.58
CA ILE A 402 -3.56 -17.70 42.33
C ILE A 402 -2.72 -18.48 41.30
N PRO A 403 -2.33 -19.74 41.56
CA PRO A 403 -1.62 -20.56 40.59
C PRO A 403 -2.55 -20.94 39.43
N ILE A 404 -2.05 -20.79 38.21
CA ILE A 404 -2.79 -21.07 36.97
C ILE A 404 -2.80 -22.58 36.73
N LEU A 405 -3.99 -23.15 36.49
CA LEU A 405 -4.15 -24.46 35.86
C LEU A 405 -4.31 -24.24 34.35
N ASP A 406 -3.42 -24.85 33.56
CA ASP A 406 -3.20 -24.53 32.13
C ASP A 406 -4.40 -24.75 31.18
N ALA A 407 -5.52 -25.29 31.65
CA ALA A 407 -6.73 -25.48 30.85
C ALA A 407 -7.63 -24.22 30.76
N ASP A 408 -7.48 -23.26 31.68
CA ASP A 408 -8.44 -22.16 31.90
C ASP A 408 -7.92 -20.78 31.42
N VAL A 409 -6.81 -20.77 30.67
CA VAL A 409 -6.19 -19.53 30.13
C VAL A 409 -6.89 -19.08 28.85
N GLY A 410 -7.23 -20.02 27.96
CA GLY A 410 -7.84 -19.71 26.67
C GLY A 410 -9.25 -19.11 26.75
N GLU A 411 -10.09 -19.56 27.69
CA GLU A 411 -11.47 -19.06 27.82
C GLU A 411 -11.54 -17.63 28.40
N LYS A 412 -10.52 -17.21 29.16
CA LYS A 412 -10.43 -15.84 29.69
C LYS A 412 -9.98 -14.81 28.67
N GLU A 413 -9.22 -15.21 27.65
CA GLU A 413 -8.69 -14.26 26.65
C GLU A 413 -9.72 -13.78 25.62
N ASP A 414 -10.79 -14.53 25.40
CA ASP A 414 -11.87 -14.20 24.43
C ASP A 414 -13.16 -13.67 25.12
N ALA A 415 -13.14 -13.49 26.44
CA ALA A 415 -14.25 -12.92 27.21
C ALA A 415 -14.44 -11.41 26.90
N ALA A 416 -15.70 -10.99 26.72
CA ALA A 416 -16.05 -9.60 26.41
C ALA A 416 -16.27 -8.73 27.67
N LEU A 417 -16.68 -9.35 28.79
CA LEU A 417 -16.89 -8.68 30.07
C LEU A 417 -16.85 -9.71 31.20
N ASN A 418 -16.22 -9.36 32.33
CA ASN A 418 -16.21 -10.14 33.56
C ASN A 418 -17.12 -9.45 34.60
N VAL A 419 -18.26 -10.04 34.90
CA VAL A 419 -19.23 -9.54 35.88
C VAL A 419 -19.04 -10.26 37.21
N ARG A 420 -18.84 -9.52 38.30
CA ARG A 420 -18.73 -10.10 39.66
C ARG A 420 -19.89 -9.67 40.53
N LEU A 421 -20.65 -10.63 41.05
CA LEU A 421 -21.78 -10.38 41.94
C LEU A 421 -21.29 -10.39 43.39
N LEU A 422 -21.50 -9.27 44.09
CA LEU A 422 -21.07 -9.07 45.48
C LEU A 422 -22.25 -8.65 46.36
N PRO A 423 -22.49 -9.29 47.52
CA PRO A 423 -23.52 -8.87 48.45
C PRO A 423 -23.05 -7.61 49.19
N ARG A 424 -23.93 -6.61 49.34
CA ARG A 424 -23.65 -5.38 50.09
C ARG A 424 -24.79 -5.07 51.04
N GLU A 425 -24.48 -4.94 52.32
CA GLU A 425 -25.45 -4.55 53.36
C GLU A 425 -25.80 -3.06 53.28
N GLY A 426 -27.02 -2.70 53.68
CA GLY A 426 -27.48 -1.30 53.77
C GLY A 426 -27.93 -0.63 52.46
N VAL A 427 -27.87 -1.31 51.31
CA VAL A 427 -28.34 -0.74 50.02
C VAL A 427 -29.78 -1.19 49.72
N ALA A 428 -30.64 -0.26 49.29
CA ALA A 428 -32.05 -0.55 48.99
C ALA A 428 -32.29 -1.15 47.58
N ALA A 429 -31.34 -0.96 46.66
CA ALA A 429 -31.41 -1.39 45.26
C ALA A 429 -30.01 -1.85 44.78
N PRO A 430 -29.91 -2.70 43.75
CA PRO A 430 -28.62 -3.09 43.19
C PRO A 430 -27.90 -1.89 42.54
N THR A 431 -26.56 -1.89 42.59
CA THR A 431 -25.70 -0.82 42.04
C THR A 431 -24.50 -1.41 41.30
N SER A 432 -24.10 -0.80 40.19
CA SER A 432 -22.95 -1.20 39.36
C SER A 432 -21.72 -0.31 39.57
N GLU A 433 -20.53 -0.90 39.47
CA GLU A 433 -19.24 -0.21 39.47
C GLU A 433 -18.33 -0.80 38.38
N LEU A 434 -17.95 0.01 37.39
CA LEU A 434 -17.10 -0.40 36.27
C LEU A 434 -15.65 0.05 36.50
N HIS A 435 -14.70 -0.88 36.41
CA HIS A 435 -13.28 -0.61 36.60
C HIS A 435 -12.66 0.08 35.37
N ALA A 436 -11.99 1.23 35.56
CA ALA A 436 -11.45 2.02 34.45
C ALA A 436 -10.31 1.34 33.65
N TYR A 437 -9.55 0.45 34.29
CA TYR A 437 -8.36 -0.19 33.71
C TYR A 437 -8.49 -1.71 33.55
N SER A 438 -9.69 -2.28 33.70
CA SER A 438 -9.92 -3.71 33.46
C SER A 438 -11.31 -3.97 32.88
N GLU A 439 -11.51 -5.17 32.36
CA GLU A 439 -12.76 -5.62 31.74
C GLU A 439 -13.73 -6.18 32.79
N ARG A 440 -13.80 -5.51 33.96
CA ARG A 440 -14.54 -5.96 35.14
C ARG A 440 -15.67 -4.99 35.50
N LEU A 441 -16.85 -5.55 35.69
CA LEU A 441 -18.03 -4.90 36.24
C LEU A 441 -18.38 -5.57 37.57
N ASP A 442 -18.24 -4.86 38.69
CA ASP A 442 -18.72 -5.33 39.98
C ASP A 442 -20.18 -4.87 40.17
N ILE A 443 -21.06 -5.81 40.53
CA ILE A 443 -22.48 -5.54 40.79
C ILE A 443 -22.77 -5.87 42.24
N PHE A 444 -23.11 -4.83 42.99
CA PHE A 444 -23.49 -4.93 44.39
C PHE A 444 -24.99 -5.14 44.50
N TYR A 445 -25.41 -6.23 45.16
CA TYR A 445 -26.82 -6.56 45.37
C TYR A 445 -27.15 -6.68 46.86
N PRO A 446 -28.37 -6.31 47.29
CA PRO A 446 -28.79 -6.50 48.67
C PRO A 446 -29.06 -7.98 48.95
N VAL A 447 -28.64 -8.47 50.12
CA VAL A 447 -28.76 -9.88 50.54
C VAL A 447 -30.21 -10.39 50.46
N ASN A 448 -31.19 -9.52 50.66
CA ASN A 448 -32.62 -9.83 50.62
C ASN A 448 -33.18 -10.07 49.20
N GLN A 449 -32.39 -9.86 48.14
CA GLN A 449 -32.77 -10.06 46.73
C GLN A 449 -32.01 -11.23 46.08
N THR A 450 -31.50 -12.18 46.88
CA THR A 450 -31.00 -13.44 46.32
C THR A 450 -32.14 -14.18 45.59
N PRO A 451 -31.96 -14.51 44.29
CA PRO A 451 -33.01 -15.15 43.51
C PRO A 451 -33.17 -16.60 43.95
N SER A 452 -34.33 -16.94 44.53
CA SER A 452 -34.72 -18.33 44.71
C SER A 452 -35.16 -18.95 43.38
N THR A 453 -34.91 -20.25 43.21
CA THR A 453 -35.37 -21.06 42.06
C THR A 453 -36.89 -21.09 41.84
N SER A 454 -37.68 -20.55 42.76
CA SER A 454 -39.13 -20.37 42.67
C SER A 454 -39.59 -19.03 42.08
N THR A 455 -38.70 -18.06 41.87
CA THR A 455 -39.06 -16.68 41.52
C THR A 455 -38.83 -16.38 40.04
N LEU A 456 -39.91 -16.38 39.24
CA LEU A 456 -39.86 -16.15 37.78
C LEU A 456 -39.33 -14.76 37.37
N ASN A 457 -39.63 -13.71 38.16
CA ASN A 457 -39.23 -12.33 37.87
C ASN A 457 -38.20 -11.85 38.90
N SER A 458 -36.91 -12.01 38.60
CA SER A 458 -35.83 -11.49 39.44
C SER A 458 -35.52 -10.03 39.11
N LEU A 459 -35.69 -9.13 40.09
CA LEU A 459 -35.29 -7.72 39.97
C LEU A 459 -33.79 -7.59 39.66
N LEU A 460 -32.96 -8.43 40.30
CA LEU A 460 -31.53 -8.50 40.06
C LEU A 460 -31.21 -8.92 38.61
N ALA A 461 -31.92 -9.90 38.05
CA ALA A 461 -31.76 -10.29 36.64
C ALA A 461 -32.06 -9.14 35.69
N SER A 462 -33.17 -8.42 35.92
CA SER A 462 -33.56 -7.27 35.09
C SER A 462 -32.55 -6.11 35.18
N PHE A 463 -31.96 -5.88 36.36
CA PHE A 463 -30.90 -4.89 36.56
C PHE A 463 -29.61 -5.27 35.82
N ILE A 464 -29.14 -6.51 35.97
CA ILE A 464 -27.94 -7.00 35.27
C ILE A 464 -28.13 -6.89 33.75
N ALA A 465 -29.29 -7.31 33.23
CA ALA A 465 -29.61 -7.21 31.81
C ALA A 465 -29.58 -5.77 31.31
N ALA A 466 -30.23 -4.83 32.02
CA ALA A 466 -30.25 -3.42 31.63
C ALA A 466 -28.86 -2.77 31.65
N GLU A 467 -28.04 -3.04 32.69
CA GLU A 467 -26.71 -2.43 32.82
C GLU A 467 -25.72 -3.00 31.78
N VAL A 468 -25.77 -4.30 31.52
CA VAL A 468 -24.98 -4.96 30.46
C VAL A 468 -25.40 -4.46 29.07
N GLN A 469 -26.71 -4.34 28.79
CA GLN A 469 -27.19 -3.79 27.53
C GLN A 469 -26.72 -2.35 27.32
N LYS A 470 -26.78 -1.52 28.37
CA LYS A 470 -26.30 -0.13 28.36
C LYS A 470 -24.81 -0.06 28.00
N LEU A 471 -23.95 -0.90 28.60
CA LEU A 471 -22.51 -0.96 28.30
C LEU A 471 -22.22 -1.20 26.81
N PHE A 472 -22.94 -2.14 26.17
CA PHE A 472 -22.73 -2.50 24.77
C PHE A 472 -23.62 -1.74 23.77
N ASN A 473 -24.42 -0.76 24.21
CA ASN A 473 -25.34 -0.05 23.32
C ASN A 473 -24.63 0.81 22.26
N GLU A 474 -23.52 1.48 22.62
CA GLU A 474 -22.72 2.23 21.65
C GLU A 474 -22.04 1.30 20.62
N GLU A 475 -21.58 0.12 21.05
CA GLU A 475 -21.03 -0.90 20.15
C GLU A 475 -22.10 -1.44 19.19
N LYS A 476 -23.24 -1.89 19.71
CA LYS A 476 -24.40 -2.38 18.92
C LYS A 476 -24.82 -1.36 17.86
N ALA A 477 -24.94 -0.09 18.22
CA ALA A 477 -25.29 0.99 17.30
C ALA A 477 -24.19 1.23 16.24
N THR A 478 -22.90 1.20 16.62
CA THR A 478 -21.78 1.38 15.69
C THR A 478 -21.69 0.24 14.67
N ILE A 479 -21.86 -1.02 15.10
CA ILE A 479 -21.88 -2.19 14.20
C ILE A 479 -23.10 -2.15 13.27
N ALA A 480 -24.28 -1.79 13.79
CA ALA A 480 -25.49 -1.60 12.99
C ALA A 480 -25.32 -0.52 11.91
N TYR A 481 -24.67 0.60 12.23
CA TYR A 481 -24.34 1.66 11.29
C TYR A 481 -23.43 1.15 10.16
N ILE A 482 -22.30 0.51 10.48
CA ILE A 482 -21.34 0.01 9.49
C ILE A 482 -21.99 -1.00 8.53
N LEU A 483 -22.76 -1.96 9.05
CA LEU A 483 -23.47 -2.95 8.22
C LEU A 483 -24.56 -2.32 7.34
N SER A 484 -25.08 -1.14 7.71
CA SER A 484 -26.07 -0.40 6.91
C SER A 484 -25.48 0.38 5.73
N GLN A 485 -24.20 0.81 5.81
CA GLN A 485 -23.55 1.70 4.83
C GLN A 485 -23.11 1.01 3.51
N SER A 486 -23.22 -0.31 3.44
CA SER A 486 -22.62 -1.24 2.47
C SER A 486 -22.86 -1.02 0.95
N ASN A 487 -23.46 0.09 0.48
CA ASN A 487 -23.87 0.18 -0.95
C ASN A 487 -23.97 1.59 -1.58
N THR A 488 -23.13 2.55 -1.20
CA THR A 488 -23.12 3.89 -1.84
C THR A 488 -22.55 3.93 -3.27
N LEU A 489 -22.17 2.78 -3.84
CA LEU A 489 -21.53 2.63 -5.17
C LEU A 489 -22.32 1.71 -6.14
N SER A 490 -23.65 1.63 -6.00
CA SER A 490 -24.52 0.75 -6.80
C SER A 490 -25.77 1.45 -7.35
N PRO A 491 -25.69 2.11 -8.52
CA PRO A 491 -26.86 2.62 -9.23
C PRO A 491 -27.42 1.55 -10.19
N SER A 492 -28.22 0.62 -9.67
CA SER A 492 -29.12 -0.19 -10.52
C SER A 492 -30.31 -0.74 -9.73
N LEU A 493 -31.48 -0.17 -9.99
CA LEU A 493 -32.77 -0.76 -9.67
C LEU A 493 -33.11 -1.77 -10.76
N GLN A 494 -33.20 -3.06 -10.42
CA GLN A 494 -33.94 -4.03 -11.22
C GLN A 494 -35.24 -4.39 -10.49
N PRO A 495 -36.42 -4.05 -11.04
CA PRO A 495 -37.69 -4.46 -10.47
C PRO A 495 -38.02 -5.90 -10.92
N GLY A 496 -38.24 -6.83 -9.98
CA GLY A 496 -38.83 -8.14 -10.29
C GLY A 496 -38.28 -9.38 -9.57
N GLY A 497 -37.28 -9.26 -8.68
CA GLY A 497 -36.78 -10.39 -7.88
C GLY A 497 -37.60 -10.62 -6.60
N GLN A 498 -37.88 -11.89 -6.27
CA GLN A 498 -38.54 -12.28 -5.01
C GLN A 498 -37.69 -11.91 -3.79
N SER A 499 -38.32 -11.53 -2.69
CA SER A 499 -37.69 -11.03 -1.46
C SER A 499 -36.72 -12.04 -0.82
N PRO A 500 -35.41 -11.71 -0.68
CA PRO A 500 -34.48 -12.53 0.10
C PRO A 500 -34.78 -12.49 1.61
N PRO A 501 -34.20 -13.39 2.42
CA PRO A 501 -34.48 -13.44 3.86
C PRO A 501 -33.75 -12.33 4.62
N VAL A 502 -34.52 -11.48 5.31
CA VAL A 502 -34.15 -10.49 6.35
C VAL A 502 -32.66 -10.13 6.35
N ASN A 503 -32.30 -9.08 5.61
CA ASN A 503 -30.93 -8.63 5.51
C ASN A 503 -30.49 -7.97 6.84
N ASN A 504 -29.30 -8.31 7.36
CA ASN A 504 -28.67 -7.59 8.50
C ASN A 504 -28.58 -6.08 8.24
N ARG A 505 -28.58 -5.65 6.98
CA ARG A 505 -28.67 -4.26 6.53
C ARG A 505 -30.00 -3.59 6.85
N GLU A 506 -31.13 -4.27 6.64
CA GLU A 506 -32.47 -3.74 6.93
C GLU A 506 -32.67 -3.65 8.45
N GLN A 507 -32.23 -4.67 9.18
CA GLN A 507 -32.16 -4.62 10.64
C GLN A 507 -31.24 -3.50 11.13
N GLY A 508 -30.04 -3.36 10.59
CA GLY A 508 -29.11 -2.28 10.96
C GLY A 508 -29.67 -0.89 10.72
N ALA A 509 -30.36 -0.70 9.58
CA ALA A 509 -31.09 0.54 9.28
C ALA A 509 -32.32 0.76 10.17
N ALA A 510 -32.97 -0.29 10.66
CA ALA A 510 -34.05 -0.19 11.65
C ALA A 510 -33.51 0.16 13.05
N VAL A 511 -32.42 -0.47 13.48
CA VAL A 511 -31.71 -0.16 14.72
C VAL A 511 -31.21 1.30 14.72
N MET A 512 -30.62 1.76 13.62
CA MET A 512 -30.20 3.18 13.51
C MET A 512 -31.37 4.18 13.51
N LYS A 513 -32.62 3.73 13.31
CA LYS A 513 -33.83 4.55 13.48
C LYS A 513 -34.41 4.49 14.90
N SER A 514 -34.12 3.45 15.68
CA SER A 514 -34.54 3.34 17.09
C SER A 514 -33.51 3.89 18.08
N VAL A 515 -32.23 3.97 17.68
CA VAL A 515 -31.16 4.61 18.45
C VAL A 515 -31.43 6.11 18.63
N ALA A 516 -31.12 6.63 19.82
CA ALA A 516 -31.28 8.05 20.15
C ALA A 516 -30.52 8.96 19.16
N PRO A 517 -31.12 10.07 18.68
CA PRO A 517 -30.56 10.87 17.59
C PRO A 517 -29.19 11.47 17.92
N GLN A 518 -28.92 11.79 19.19
CA GLN A 518 -27.62 12.27 19.66
C GLN A 518 -26.51 11.23 19.51
N LEU A 519 -26.81 9.95 19.75
CA LEU A 519 -25.86 8.83 19.60
C LEU A 519 -25.63 8.50 18.13
N ALA A 520 -26.69 8.54 17.30
CA ALA A 520 -26.55 8.40 15.85
C ALA A 520 -25.68 9.51 15.24
N GLU A 521 -25.83 10.75 15.70
CA GLU A 521 -24.98 11.87 15.28
C GLU A 521 -23.54 11.71 15.77
N SER A 522 -23.30 11.29 17.03
CA SER A 522 -21.93 11.10 17.53
C SER A 522 -21.18 9.98 16.80
N ILE A 523 -21.85 8.86 16.48
CA ILE A 523 -21.30 7.78 15.65
C ILE A 523 -20.94 8.30 14.26
N THR A 524 -21.87 9.01 13.60
CA THR A 524 -21.64 9.59 12.26
C THR A 524 -20.48 10.58 12.26
N ARG A 525 -20.41 11.48 13.26
CA ARG A 525 -19.31 12.44 13.45
C ARG A 525 -17.99 11.75 13.77
N ARG A 526 -17.99 10.61 14.47
CA ARG A 526 -16.77 9.84 14.73
C ARG A 526 -16.25 9.19 13.46
N THR A 527 -17.08 8.41 12.76
CA THR A 527 -16.67 7.67 11.56
C THR A 527 -16.19 8.57 10.43
N THR A 528 -16.72 9.80 10.33
CA THR A 528 -16.24 10.81 9.37
C THR A 528 -14.94 11.50 9.78
N ARG A 529 -14.57 11.49 11.07
CA ARG A 529 -13.34 12.12 11.59
C ARG A 529 -12.16 11.16 11.74
N SER A 530 -12.46 9.89 12.02
CA SER A 530 -11.45 8.84 12.15
C SER A 530 -10.78 8.54 10.82
N PHE A 531 -9.52 8.12 10.88
CA PHE A 531 -8.85 7.48 9.75
C PHE A 531 -9.57 6.17 9.39
N LYS A 532 -9.41 5.73 8.13
CA LYS A 532 -9.63 4.32 7.80
C LYS A 532 -8.65 3.45 8.61
N TYR A 533 -9.04 2.20 8.85
CA TYR A 533 -8.15 1.25 9.50
C TYR A 533 -6.88 1.04 8.66
N ALA A 534 -5.73 0.99 9.32
CA ALA A 534 -4.46 0.58 8.75
C ALA A 534 -3.73 -0.34 9.74
N GLU A 535 -2.95 -1.29 9.21
CA GLU A 535 -2.12 -2.17 10.03
C GLU A 535 -0.98 -1.39 10.72
N THR A 536 -0.41 -0.40 10.03
CA THR A 536 0.65 0.48 10.54
C THR A 536 0.24 1.94 10.40
N TYR A 537 0.43 2.73 11.45
CA TYR A 537 0.28 4.18 11.47
C TYR A 537 1.65 4.84 11.72
N HIS A 538 1.91 5.97 11.07
CA HIS A 538 3.13 6.75 11.29
C HIS A 538 2.77 8.00 12.12
N LEU A 539 3.32 8.17 13.32
CA LEU A 539 3.03 9.30 14.20
C LEU A 539 4.18 10.33 14.11
N SER A 540 3.90 11.54 13.59
CA SER A 540 4.90 12.61 13.47
C SER A 540 4.68 13.68 14.55
N PHE A 541 5.61 13.80 15.50
CA PHE A 541 5.59 14.83 16.55
C PHE A 541 6.47 16.02 16.16
N SER A 542 5.85 17.19 16.03
CA SER A 542 6.46 18.36 15.41
C SER A 542 6.44 19.57 16.35
N LEU A 543 7.60 20.08 16.77
CA LEU A 543 7.70 21.33 17.52
C LEU A 543 7.90 22.50 16.56
N PHE A 544 6.90 23.38 16.46
CA PHE A 544 6.91 24.55 15.57
C PHE A 544 6.97 25.86 16.38
N THR A 545 7.89 26.75 16.02
CA THR A 545 8.00 28.11 16.57
C THR A 545 8.30 29.12 15.47
N PRO A 546 7.70 30.33 15.47
CA PRO A 546 8.01 31.38 14.49
C PRO A 546 9.38 32.04 14.74
N GLY A 547 10.01 31.77 15.88
CA GLY A 547 11.34 32.29 16.21
C GLY A 547 12.44 31.21 16.18
N PRO A 548 13.65 31.55 16.67
CA PRO A 548 14.72 30.58 16.91
C PRO A 548 14.53 29.75 18.20
N LEU A 549 13.55 30.08 19.05
CA LEU A 549 13.36 29.50 20.38
C LEU A 549 11.89 29.08 20.61
N PRO A 550 11.61 27.93 21.25
CA PRO A 550 12.55 26.90 21.68
C PRO A 550 13.19 26.15 20.49
N SER A 551 14.47 25.78 20.62
CA SER A 551 15.20 25.02 19.59
C SER A 551 15.31 23.52 19.90
N SER A 552 14.93 23.11 21.11
CA SER A 552 15.00 21.72 21.58
C SER A 552 13.95 21.40 22.65
N TRP A 553 13.70 20.11 22.85
CA TRP A 553 12.67 19.58 23.75
C TRP A 553 13.00 18.15 24.19
N ASP A 554 12.67 17.80 25.43
CA ASP A 554 12.83 16.45 25.98
C ASP A 554 11.66 15.53 25.57
N ILE A 555 11.45 15.38 24.26
CA ILE A 555 10.30 14.65 23.72
C ILE A 555 10.40 13.14 23.93
N GLU A 556 11.58 12.53 23.77
CA GLU A 556 11.79 11.07 23.90
C GLU A 556 11.41 10.53 25.29
N PRO A 557 11.94 11.05 26.42
CA PRO A 557 11.53 10.58 27.75
C PRO A 557 10.05 10.86 28.04
N ALA A 558 9.52 11.99 27.56
CA ALA A 558 8.11 12.34 27.75
C ALA A 558 7.17 11.42 26.97
N LEU A 559 7.54 11.01 25.74
CA LEU A 559 6.82 9.98 24.98
C LEU A 559 6.86 8.63 25.70
N GLN A 560 8.02 8.23 26.21
CA GLN A 560 8.21 6.98 26.94
C GLN A 560 7.33 6.89 28.20
N GLU A 561 7.17 8.00 28.93
CA GLU A 561 6.32 8.09 30.12
C GLU A 561 4.81 8.16 29.77
N TYR A 562 4.41 9.10 28.90
CA TYR A 562 3.00 9.47 28.76
C TYR A 562 2.25 8.78 27.60
N LEU A 563 2.94 8.44 26.49
CA LEU A 563 2.28 7.93 25.28
C LEU A 563 2.57 6.46 25.01
N LEU A 564 3.81 6.00 25.23
CA LEU A 564 4.23 4.63 24.94
C LEU A 564 3.42 3.55 25.65
N PRO A 565 2.96 3.71 26.92
CA PRO A 565 2.06 2.76 27.56
C PRO A 565 0.72 2.61 26.82
N LEU A 566 0.17 3.71 26.28
CA LEU A 566 -1.05 3.69 25.47
C LEU A 566 -0.81 2.92 24.17
N LEU A 567 0.26 3.25 23.43
CA LEU A 567 0.60 2.59 22.16
C LEU A 567 0.86 1.09 22.32
N ARG A 568 1.53 0.66 23.40
CA ARG A 568 1.70 -0.77 23.73
C ARG A 568 0.36 -1.49 23.91
N THR A 569 -0.63 -0.83 24.51
CA THR A 569 -1.99 -1.38 24.66
C THR A 569 -2.71 -1.53 23.31
N PHE A 570 -2.38 -0.70 22.33
CA PHE A 570 -2.89 -0.80 20.95
C PHE A 570 -2.16 -1.79 20.05
N SER A 571 -0.98 -2.31 20.43
CA SER A 571 -0.15 -3.19 19.59
C SER A 571 -0.88 -4.41 18.99
N PRO A 572 -1.85 -5.07 19.66
CA PRO A 572 -2.64 -6.13 19.04
C PRO A 572 -3.54 -5.65 17.88
N ILE A 573 -3.89 -4.36 17.84
CA ILE A 573 -4.83 -3.74 16.90
C ILE A 573 -4.10 -3.10 15.72
N SER A 574 -3.03 -2.34 15.96
CA SER A 574 -2.19 -1.71 14.92
C SER A 574 -0.77 -1.46 15.45
N ASN A 575 0.18 -1.41 14.53
CA ASN A 575 1.55 -1.01 14.77
C ASN A 575 1.72 0.51 14.60
N PHE A 576 2.69 1.09 15.31
CA PHE A 576 2.99 2.52 15.24
C PHE A 576 4.50 2.73 15.05
N SER A 577 4.90 3.57 14.10
CA SER A 577 6.22 4.23 14.15
C SER A 577 6.06 5.64 14.71
N ILE A 578 7.15 6.17 15.27
CA ILE A 578 7.20 7.53 15.81
C ILE A 578 8.36 8.25 15.13
N ASP A 579 8.07 9.39 14.54
CA ASP A 579 9.03 10.33 13.98
C ASP A 579 8.93 11.65 14.76
N THR A 580 10.06 12.31 15.04
CA THR A 580 10.09 13.59 15.76
C THR A 580 10.84 14.65 14.96
N GLN A 581 10.30 15.86 14.87
CA GLN A 581 10.93 16.99 14.19
C GLN A 581 10.79 18.31 14.97
N VAL A 582 11.75 19.22 14.76
CA VAL A 582 11.72 20.59 15.29
C VAL A 582 11.88 21.54 14.11
N GLN A 583 10.95 22.46 13.93
CA GLN A 583 10.99 23.49 12.89
C GLN A 583 10.96 24.88 13.53
N VAL A 584 12.11 25.56 13.46
CA VAL A 584 12.24 26.98 13.78
C VAL A 584 11.81 27.84 12.59
N TYR A 585 11.45 29.10 12.86
CA TYR A 585 10.94 30.06 11.87
C TYR A 585 9.67 29.60 11.12
N ALA A 586 8.84 28.78 11.79
CA ALA A 586 7.52 28.36 11.32
C ALA A 586 6.50 29.51 11.45
N ASN A 587 6.53 30.44 10.50
CA ASN A 587 5.61 31.56 10.43
C ASN A 587 4.19 31.12 9.97
N PHE A 588 3.21 31.97 10.25
CA PHE A 588 1.85 31.83 9.72
C PHE A 588 1.85 31.92 8.18
N ALA A 589 0.94 31.20 7.53
CA ALA A 589 0.71 31.35 6.10
C ALA A 589 0.40 32.80 5.72
N PRO A 590 0.96 33.33 4.61
CA PRO A 590 0.69 34.70 4.15
C PRO A 590 -0.78 34.94 3.77
N THR A 591 -1.55 33.86 3.58
CA THR A 591 -2.99 33.86 3.31
C THR A 591 -3.87 33.66 4.56
N ALA A 592 -3.28 33.39 5.73
CA ALA A 592 -4.00 33.20 6.98
C ALA A 592 -4.18 34.54 7.73
N ASN A 593 -5.32 34.71 8.40
CA ASN A 593 -5.53 35.86 9.28
C ASN A 593 -4.54 35.79 10.45
N GLN A 594 -3.88 36.92 10.76
CA GLN A 594 -3.02 37.02 11.94
C GLN A 594 -3.85 37.00 13.23
N PRO A 595 -3.27 36.57 14.37
CA PRO A 595 -3.93 36.60 15.67
C PRO A 595 -4.47 38.00 16.01
N GLU A 596 -5.67 38.05 16.59
CA GLU A 596 -6.34 39.29 17.01
C GLU A 596 -6.17 39.46 18.53
N TYR A 597 -5.55 40.55 18.97
CA TYR A 597 -5.39 40.85 20.40
C TYR A 597 -6.72 41.29 21.03
N ASP A 598 -7.17 40.60 22.08
CA ASP A 598 -8.40 40.92 22.81
C ASP A 598 -8.05 41.68 24.10
N GLU A 599 -8.24 43.01 24.08
CA GLU A 599 -8.00 43.91 25.21
C GLU A 599 -8.79 43.51 26.47
N SER A 600 -9.91 42.80 26.34
CA SER A 600 -10.72 42.38 27.49
C SER A 600 -10.17 41.14 28.21
N GLN A 601 -9.20 40.44 27.62
CA GLN A 601 -8.68 39.17 28.10
C GLN A 601 -7.14 39.12 28.22
N ASP A 602 -6.44 40.18 27.84
CA ASP A 602 -4.96 40.26 27.80
C ASP A 602 -4.34 39.04 27.12
N SER A 603 -4.89 38.68 25.96
CA SER A 603 -4.47 37.49 25.20
C SER A 603 -4.71 37.65 23.70
N TRP A 604 -3.88 36.96 22.92
CA TRP A 604 -4.02 36.86 21.48
C TRP A 604 -4.99 35.75 21.12
N THR A 605 -5.91 36.02 20.20
CA THR A 605 -7.02 35.13 19.88
C THR A 605 -6.99 34.67 18.42
N LEU A 606 -7.20 33.37 18.20
CA LEU A 606 -7.47 32.77 16.90
C LEU A 606 -8.97 32.51 16.73
N LYS A 607 -9.52 32.83 15.56
CA LYS A 607 -10.88 32.46 15.17
C LYS A 607 -10.92 31.01 14.72
N LYS A 608 -12.06 30.34 14.92
CA LYS A 608 -12.25 28.93 14.56
C LYS A 608 -12.26 28.65 13.06
N GLU A 609 -12.80 29.60 12.29
CA GLU A 609 -12.79 29.57 10.83
C GLU A 609 -11.36 29.52 10.26
N ASP A 610 -10.40 30.14 10.95
CA ASP A 610 -9.00 30.22 10.54
C ASP A 610 -8.13 29.03 11.04
N LEU A 611 -8.68 28.11 11.84
CA LEU A 611 -7.90 26.98 12.41
C LEU A 611 -7.48 25.93 11.37
N SER A 612 -8.16 25.87 10.22
CA SER A 612 -7.74 25.03 9.10
C SER A 612 -6.66 25.70 8.23
N SER A 613 -6.70 27.03 8.10
CA SER A 613 -5.68 27.81 7.38
C SER A 613 -4.43 28.09 8.22
N PHE A 614 -4.49 27.88 9.54
CA PHE A 614 -3.32 27.91 10.43
C PHE A 614 -2.20 26.96 9.96
N ILE A 615 -2.54 25.82 9.37
CA ILE A 615 -1.54 24.86 8.88
C ILE A 615 -1.04 25.30 7.50
N ASN A 616 0.17 25.86 7.48
CA ASN A 616 0.84 26.17 6.24
C ASN A 616 1.48 24.92 5.62
N ALA A 617 0.66 24.03 5.07
CA ALA A 617 1.09 22.78 4.43
C ALA A 617 2.00 22.99 3.19
N ALA A 618 2.15 24.23 2.69
CA ALA A 618 3.03 24.58 1.59
C ALA A 618 4.44 25.02 2.04
N GLU A 619 4.58 25.63 3.22
CA GLU A 619 5.87 26.11 3.75
C GLU A 619 6.41 25.28 4.92
N TRP A 620 5.57 24.47 5.59
CA TRP A 620 6.02 23.55 6.63
C TRP A 620 6.40 22.21 6.00
N PRO A 621 7.69 21.84 5.91
CA PRO A 621 8.14 20.58 5.33
C PRO A 621 7.87 19.44 6.32
N LEU A 622 6.61 19.02 6.44
CA LEU A 622 6.24 17.82 7.20
C LEU A 622 7.00 16.62 6.64
N SER A 623 7.81 15.97 7.47
CA SER A 623 8.56 14.78 7.09
C SER A 623 7.62 13.70 6.53
N PRO A 624 7.71 13.35 5.23
CA PRO A 624 6.86 12.31 4.66
C PRO A 624 7.36 10.96 5.21
N SER A 625 6.53 10.30 6.02
CA SER A 625 6.87 9.02 6.63
C SER A 625 7.19 7.96 5.57
N ILE A 626 8.38 7.36 5.67
CA ILE A 626 8.89 6.37 4.71
C ILE A 626 8.28 5.00 5.06
N GLY A 627 7.14 4.66 4.46
CA GLY A 627 6.47 3.39 4.75
C GLY A 627 5.13 3.16 4.07
N LYS A 628 4.45 2.09 4.50
CA LYS A 628 3.05 1.80 4.16
C LYS A 628 2.17 2.15 5.35
N GLY A 629 1.30 3.14 5.19
CA GLY A 629 0.33 3.56 6.20
C GLY A 629 0.05 5.06 6.14
N PRO A 630 -1.06 5.53 6.72
CA PRO A 630 -1.33 6.96 6.84
C PRO A 630 -0.49 7.58 7.97
N THR A 631 -0.03 8.81 7.73
CA THR A 631 0.67 9.64 8.73
C THR A 631 -0.33 10.43 9.57
N ILE A 632 -0.16 10.42 10.89
CA ILE A 632 -0.90 11.25 11.85
C ILE A 632 0.05 12.30 12.40
N ASN A 633 -0.28 13.58 12.17
CA ASN A 633 0.58 14.70 12.54
C ASN A 633 0.16 15.31 13.88
N PHE A 634 1.08 15.40 14.83
CA PHE A 634 0.89 16.05 16.12
C PHE A 634 1.82 17.27 16.22
N VAL A 635 1.25 18.46 16.07
CA VAL A 635 1.99 19.72 16.07
C VAL A 635 1.87 20.39 17.43
N LEU A 636 3.01 20.60 18.09
CA LEU A 636 3.16 21.48 19.24
C LEU A 636 3.63 22.85 18.73
N TYR A 637 2.74 23.84 18.77
CA TYR A 637 3.07 25.21 18.40
C TYR A 637 3.40 26.04 19.64
N VAL A 638 4.53 26.74 19.61
CA VAL A 638 4.90 27.73 20.63
C VAL A 638 4.84 29.11 19.97
N PRO A 639 3.99 30.04 20.43
CA PRO A 639 3.85 31.36 19.81
C PRO A 639 5.09 32.23 20.04
N SER A 640 5.21 33.30 19.24
CA SER A 640 6.17 34.37 19.49
C SER A 640 5.95 34.97 20.89
N PRO A 641 7.00 35.41 21.61
CA PRO A 641 6.85 36.14 22.87
C PRO A 641 5.95 37.39 22.75
N THR A 642 5.91 38.01 21.58
CA THR A 642 5.03 39.16 21.28
C THR A 642 3.55 38.79 21.10
N GLN A 643 3.25 37.50 20.90
CA GLN A 643 1.92 36.94 20.64
C GLN A 643 1.53 35.89 21.69
N SER A 644 2.17 35.92 22.85
CA SER A 644 1.88 35.06 24.00
C SER A 644 1.12 35.85 25.07
N PRO A 645 0.08 35.29 25.71
CA PRO A 645 -0.49 33.96 25.48
C PRO A 645 -1.43 33.93 24.26
N LEU A 646 -1.40 32.83 23.50
CA LEU A 646 -2.26 32.57 22.35
C LEU A 646 -3.35 31.54 22.69
N VAL A 647 -4.62 31.85 22.38
CA VAL A 647 -5.80 31.01 22.67
C VAL A 647 -6.85 31.04 21.55
N ILE A 648 -7.80 30.11 21.52
CA ILE A 648 -8.94 30.14 20.58
C ILE A 648 -10.07 31.02 21.13
N LYS A 649 -10.52 32.02 20.34
CA LYS A 649 -11.46 33.09 20.76
C LYS A 649 -12.77 32.60 21.39
N GLU A 650 -13.34 31.51 20.87
CA GLU A 650 -14.65 30.99 21.30
C GLU A 650 -14.62 30.31 22.67
N ASN A 651 -13.64 29.44 22.90
CA ASN A 651 -13.65 28.48 24.01
C ASN A 651 -12.43 28.62 24.94
N ARG A 652 -11.51 29.56 24.67
CA ARG A 652 -10.17 29.65 25.29
C ARG A 652 -9.36 28.35 25.25
N ALA A 653 -9.72 27.42 24.37
CA ALA A 653 -9.00 26.18 24.17
C ALA A 653 -7.64 26.46 23.53
N THR A 654 -6.63 25.67 23.93
CA THR A 654 -5.28 25.70 23.36
C THR A 654 -5.04 24.56 22.36
N SER A 655 -6.07 23.79 21.99
CA SER A 655 -5.91 22.68 21.06
C SER A 655 -7.13 22.45 20.18
N TRP A 656 -6.90 21.88 19.01
CA TRP A 656 -7.94 21.43 18.09
C TRP A 656 -7.50 20.18 17.32
N LEU A 657 -8.49 19.45 16.81
CA LEU A 657 -8.32 18.24 16.02
C LEU A 657 -8.69 18.53 14.56
N ILE A 658 -7.86 18.08 13.62
CA ILE A 658 -8.15 18.14 12.19
C ILE A 658 -8.51 16.72 11.72
N PRO A 659 -9.75 16.49 11.25
CA PRO A 659 -10.22 15.19 10.76
C PRO A 659 -9.25 14.57 9.76
N GLN A 660 -8.95 13.27 9.92
CA GLN A 660 -8.10 12.50 8.99
C GLN A 660 -6.72 13.11 8.69
N TRP A 661 -6.20 13.96 9.59
CA TRP A 661 -4.86 14.55 9.46
C TRP A 661 -4.06 14.46 10.76
N GLY A 662 -4.65 14.85 11.90
CA GLY A 662 -3.88 15.02 13.12
C GLY A 662 -4.46 16.01 14.12
N GLY A 663 -3.60 16.54 14.98
CA GLY A 663 -3.98 17.48 16.03
C GLY A 663 -2.92 18.56 16.27
N VAL A 664 -3.38 19.74 16.67
CA VAL A 664 -2.51 20.88 16.99
C VAL A 664 -2.75 21.29 18.44
N VAL A 665 -1.68 21.54 19.17
CA VAL A 665 -1.68 22.05 20.54
C VAL A 665 -0.77 23.28 20.60
N ILE A 666 -1.30 24.38 21.11
CA ILE A 666 -0.57 25.59 21.47
C ILE A 666 -0.07 25.43 22.91
N LEU A 667 1.24 25.56 23.10
CA LEU A 667 1.86 25.65 24.42
C LEU A 667 2.33 27.09 24.64
N ASN A 668 1.81 27.72 25.69
CA ASN A 668 2.23 29.04 26.15
C ASN A 668 3.22 28.85 27.33
N PRO A 669 4.55 28.76 27.09
CA PRO A 669 5.52 28.65 28.16
C PRO A 669 5.61 29.95 28.96
N PRO A 670 6.07 29.91 30.23
CA PRO A 670 6.41 31.13 30.94
C PRO A 670 7.57 31.83 30.21
N LEU A 671 7.40 33.13 29.96
CA LEU A 671 8.44 33.95 29.32
C LEU A 671 9.61 34.19 30.27
N ASP A 672 10.83 34.08 29.76
CA ASP A 672 12.04 34.39 30.50
C ASP A 672 12.29 35.90 30.46
N ASN A 673 12.04 36.55 31.61
CA ASN A 673 12.22 37.99 31.82
C ASN A 673 13.68 38.41 32.04
N THR A 674 14.65 37.47 32.02
CA THR A 674 16.08 37.82 32.12
C THR A 674 16.62 38.48 30.85
N PHE A 675 15.98 38.22 29.70
CA PHE A 675 16.28 38.87 28.43
C PHE A 675 15.29 40.01 28.15
N ASN A 676 15.77 41.09 27.53
CA ASN A 676 14.95 42.19 27.03
C ASN A 676 15.14 42.31 25.52
N PRO A 677 14.11 42.09 24.67
CA PRO A 677 12.74 41.72 25.04
C PRO A 677 12.62 40.33 25.68
N PRO A 678 11.54 40.07 26.45
CA PRO A 678 11.29 38.76 27.06
C PRO A 678 11.20 37.67 26.00
N SER A 679 11.75 36.50 26.30
CA SER A 679 11.95 35.41 25.33
C SER A 679 11.26 34.11 25.77
N ASN A 680 10.96 33.25 24.80
CA ASN A 680 10.63 31.85 25.08
C ASN A 680 11.87 31.15 25.67
N PRO A 681 11.68 30.14 26.54
CA PRO A 681 12.77 29.31 27.04
C PRO A 681 13.48 28.60 25.87
N PRO A 682 14.82 28.41 25.93
CA PRO A 682 15.56 27.79 24.83
C PRO A 682 15.28 26.30 24.66
N HIS A 683 14.85 25.64 25.73
CA HIS A 683 14.62 24.21 25.81
C HIS A 683 13.32 23.92 26.59
N LEU A 684 12.52 22.96 26.12
CA LEU A 684 11.28 22.53 26.78
C LEU A 684 11.50 21.23 27.57
N PRO A 685 11.42 21.24 28.92
CA PRO A 685 11.56 20.04 29.74
C PRO A 685 10.32 19.14 29.64
N SER A 686 10.49 17.85 29.95
CA SER A 686 9.44 16.81 29.90
C SER A 686 8.15 17.19 30.65
N ASP A 687 8.26 17.80 31.84
CA ASP A 687 7.11 18.25 32.64
C ASP A 687 6.17 19.21 31.88
N SER A 688 6.74 20.08 31.04
CA SER A 688 5.95 21.01 30.21
C SER A 688 5.19 20.30 29.07
N LEU A 689 5.65 19.11 28.67
CA LEU A 689 5.04 18.31 27.59
C LEU A 689 3.90 17.43 28.09
N ARG A 690 3.72 17.25 29.40
CA ARG A 690 2.66 16.42 30.02
C ARG A 690 1.25 16.77 29.53
N LEU A 691 0.89 18.06 29.51
CA LEU A 691 -0.43 18.52 29.07
C LEU A 691 -0.64 18.36 27.55
N PRO A 692 0.31 18.77 26.68
CA PRO A 692 0.27 18.44 25.26
C PRO A 692 0.15 16.94 24.97
N LEU A 693 0.97 16.08 25.57
CA LEU A 693 0.95 14.63 25.31
C LEU A 693 -0.33 13.95 25.80
N SER A 694 -0.90 14.39 26.94
CA SER A 694 -2.23 13.96 27.36
C SER A 694 -3.31 14.38 26.33
N THR A 695 -3.21 15.59 25.79
CA THR A 695 -4.14 16.08 24.75
C THR A 695 -4.00 15.27 23.46
N PHE A 696 -2.77 15.05 22.98
CA PHE A 696 -2.48 14.21 21.82
C PHE A 696 -2.95 12.77 22.02
N SER A 697 -2.89 12.22 23.24
CA SER A 697 -3.43 10.88 23.54
C SER A 697 -4.95 10.81 23.32
N HIS A 698 -5.72 11.81 23.79
CA HIS A 698 -7.16 11.88 23.56
C HIS A 698 -7.51 12.13 22.08
N GLN A 699 -6.70 12.93 21.38
CA GLN A 699 -6.83 13.17 19.94
C GLN A 699 -6.53 11.90 19.13
N LEU A 700 -5.48 11.14 19.48
CA LEU A 700 -5.15 9.85 18.87
C LEU A 700 -6.30 8.84 19.05
N LEU A 701 -6.84 8.69 20.26
CA LEU A 701 -8.01 7.87 20.54
C LEU A 701 -9.21 8.25 19.64
N THR A 702 -9.40 9.53 19.38
CA THR A 702 -10.48 10.04 18.51
C THR A 702 -10.21 9.76 17.03
N LEU A 703 -8.96 9.93 16.57
CA LEU A 703 -8.53 9.70 15.18
C LEU A 703 -8.51 8.20 14.81
N LEU A 704 -8.21 7.32 15.76
CA LEU A 704 -8.34 5.88 15.60
C LEU A 704 -9.81 5.40 15.68
N GLY A 705 -10.75 6.30 15.98
CA GLY A 705 -12.18 5.98 16.00
C GLY A 705 -12.65 5.20 17.22
N THR A 706 -11.96 5.30 18.37
CA THR A 706 -12.41 4.65 19.61
C THR A 706 -13.76 5.19 20.10
N PRO A 707 -14.62 4.34 20.71
CA PRO A 707 -15.87 4.79 21.30
C PRO A 707 -15.64 5.73 22.50
N SER A 708 -16.68 6.49 22.84
CA SER A 708 -16.66 7.42 23.99
C SER A 708 -17.04 6.72 25.30
N PHE A 709 -17.86 5.68 25.19
CA PHE A 709 -18.38 4.90 26.30
C PHE A 709 -18.23 3.40 25.97
N PRO A 710 -17.96 2.51 26.95
CA PRO A 710 -17.78 2.78 28.37
C PRO A 710 -16.47 3.52 28.71
N SER A 711 -16.33 4.00 29.95
CA SER A 711 -15.14 4.74 30.41
C SER A 711 -13.86 3.88 30.38
N SER A 712 -13.98 2.58 30.64
CA SER A 712 -12.88 1.62 30.70
C SER A 712 -12.16 1.49 29.36
N LEU A 713 -10.85 1.78 29.31
CA LEU A 713 -10.08 1.70 28.06
C LEU A 713 -10.07 0.29 27.44
N PRO A 714 -9.88 -0.83 28.19
CA PRO A 714 -9.85 -2.17 27.59
C PRO A 714 -11.12 -2.53 26.81
N LEU A 715 -12.32 -2.30 27.38
CA LEU A 715 -13.59 -2.57 26.67
C LEU A 715 -13.69 -1.74 25.38
N ARG A 716 -13.27 -0.46 25.40
CA ARG A 716 -13.26 0.38 24.19
C ARG A 716 -12.34 -0.15 23.10
N LEU A 717 -11.20 -0.75 23.48
CA LEU A 717 -10.28 -1.40 22.55
C LEU A 717 -10.85 -2.72 22.01
N GLN A 718 -11.54 -3.50 22.83
CA GLN A 718 -12.26 -4.69 22.36
C GLN A 718 -13.37 -4.33 21.35
N THR A 719 -14.19 -3.31 21.65
CA THR A 719 -15.18 -2.77 20.70
C THR A 719 -14.51 -2.36 19.38
N LEU A 720 -13.35 -1.69 19.47
CA LEU A 720 -12.60 -1.26 18.29
C LEU A 720 -12.13 -2.45 17.41
N VAL A 721 -11.65 -3.56 18.02
CA VAL A 721 -11.30 -4.80 17.29
C VAL A 721 -12.50 -5.33 16.49
N ARG A 722 -13.69 -5.39 17.11
CA ARG A 722 -14.92 -5.90 16.49
C ARG A 722 -15.37 -4.99 15.34
N VAL A 723 -15.35 -3.68 15.57
CA VAL A 723 -15.67 -2.62 14.60
C VAL A 723 -14.72 -2.64 13.39
N HIS A 724 -13.41 -2.74 13.61
CA HIS A 724 -12.44 -2.85 12.51
C HIS A 724 -12.58 -4.15 11.73
N THR A 725 -12.81 -5.28 12.40
CA THR A 725 -13.04 -6.58 11.73
C THR A 725 -14.27 -6.50 10.81
N ALA A 726 -15.37 -5.91 11.28
CA ALA A 726 -16.57 -5.68 10.48
C ALA A 726 -16.31 -4.78 9.27
N SER A 727 -15.55 -3.69 9.47
CA SER A 727 -15.20 -2.72 8.43
C SER A 727 -14.31 -3.34 7.34
N LEU A 728 -13.27 -4.10 7.73
CA LEU A 728 -12.35 -4.77 6.83
C LEU A 728 -13.03 -5.87 6.01
N LEU A 729 -13.83 -6.72 6.66
CA LEU A 729 -14.61 -7.76 5.99
C LEU A 729 -15.54 -7.18 4.91
N LEU A 730 -16.19 -6.06 5.22
CA LEU A 730 -17.08 -5.37 4.28
C LEU A 730 -16.30 -4.67 3.15
N SER A 731 -15.17 -4.03 3.47
CA SER A 731 -14.30 -3.38 2.50
C SER A 731 -13.72 -4.38 1.50
N ALA A 732 -13.13 -5.49 1.98
CA ALA A 732 -12.56 -6.53 1.14
C ALA A 732 -13.60 -7.18 0.22
N SER A 733 -14.79 -7.46 0.76
CA SER A 733 -15.93 -7.98 -0.02
C SER A 733 -16.38 -7.00 -1.11
N SER A 734 -16.44 -5.69 -0.79
CA SER A 734 -16.79 -4.63 -1.76
C SER A 734 -15.70 -4.44 -2.84
N THR A 735 -14.42 -4.56 -2.47
CA THR A 735 -13.28 -4.53 -3.39
C THR A 735 -13.32 -5.73 -4.34
N MET A 736 -13.62 -6.95 -3.85
CA MET A 736 -13.86 -8.13 -4.68
C MET A 736 -15.04 -7.94 -5.64
N GLY A 737 -16.18 -7.43 -5.18
CA GLY A 737 -17.32 -7.12 -6.06
C GLY A 737 -16.99 -6.05 -7.11
N SER A 738 -16.12 -5.10 -6.79
CA SER A 738 -15.66 -4.07 -7.71
C SER A 738 -14.69 -4.63 -8.75
N LEU A 739 -13.77 -5.52 -8.36
CA LEU A 739 -12.90 -6.27 -9.26
C LEU A 739 -13.70 -7.19 -10.20
N ALA A 740 -14.73 -7.89 -9.68
CA ALA A 740 -15.62 -8.73 -10.48
C ALA A 740 -16.44 -7.93 -11.51
N ARG A 741 -16.86 -6.70 -11.17
CA ARG A 741 -17.51 -5.78 -12.11
C ARG A 741 -16.54 -5.26 -13.17
N LEU A 742 -15.34 -4.83 -12.77
CA LEU A 742 -14.29 -4.31 -13.65
C LEU A 742 -13.82 -5.36 -14.67
N THR A 743 -13.57 -6.60 -14.22
CA THR A 743 -13.15 -7.70 -15.10
C THR A 743 -14.26 -8.18 -16.04
N HIS A 744 -15.53 -7.90 -15.74
CA HIS A 744 -16.65 -8.13 -16.65
C HIS A 744 -16.85 -7.00 -17.66
N SER A 745 -16.68 -5.73 -17.26
CA SER A 745 -16.85 -4.58 -18.16
C SER A 745 -15.68 -4.39 -19.11
N LEU A 746 -14.45 -4.69 -18.68
CA LEU A 746 -13.22 -4.53 -19.45
C LEU A 746 -12.65 -5.89 -19.84
N ALA A 747 -13.27 -6.53 -20.84
CA ALA A 747 -12.93 -7.89 -21.26
C ALA A 747 -11.49 -8.06 -21.77
N SER A 748 -10.85 -6.97 -22.21
CA SER A 748 -9.49 -6.89 -22.75
C SER A 748 -8.38 -6.70 -21.70
N ILE A 749 -8.70 -6.56 -20.41
CA ILE A 749 -7.69 -6.44 -19.34
C ILE A 749 -6.92 -7.76 -19.17
N PRO A 750 -5.57 -7.74 -19.06
CA PRO A 750 -4.81 -8.91 -18.64
C PRO A 750 -5.12 -9.25 -17.19
N ILE A 751 -5.26 -10.53 -16.88
CA ILE A 751 -5.38 -11.00 -15.49
C ILE A 751 -4.21 -11.94 -15.23
N PRO A 752 -3.15 -11.48 -14.52
CA PRO A 752 -2.00 -12.32 -14.22
C PRO A 752 -2.34 -13.38 -13.17
N LEU A 753 -1.49 -14.39 -13.05
CA LEU A 753 -1.66 -15.45 -12.05
C LEU A 753 -1.52 -14.94 -10.60
N SER A 754 -0.73 -13.88 -10.38
CA SER A 754 -0.62 -13.19 -9.07
C SER A 754 -1.96 -12.76 -8.53
N VAL A 755 -2.78 -12.12 -9.37
CA VAL A 755 -4.13 -11.65 -9.03
C VAL A 755 -5.06 -12.84 -8.76
N ALA A 756 -5.03 -13.89 -9.57
CA ALA A 756 -5.88 -15.06 -9.33
C ALA A 756 -5.56 -15.73 -7.99
N ASN A 757 -4.27 -15.81 -7.63
CA ASN A 757 -3.84 -16.28 -6.32
C ASN A 757 -4.31 -15.33 -5.20
N SER A 758 -4.15 -14.02 -5.37
CA SER A 758 -4.57 -13.00 -4.38
C SER A 758 -6.10 -13.01 -4.15
N VAL A 759 -6.90 -13.18 -5.22
CA VAL A 759 -8.35 -13.34 -5.10
C VAL A 759 -8.71 -14.63 -4.35
N SER A 760 -8.01 -15.73 -4.62
CA SER A 760 -8.22 -17.00 -3.92
C SER A 760 -7.84 -16.91 -2.43
N THR A 761 -6.75 -16.22 -2.08
CA THR A 761 -6.35 -16.01 -0.69
C THR A 761 -7.33 -15.08 0.01
N THR A 762 -7.73 -13.95 -0.60
CA THR A 762 -8.78 -13.07 -0.08
C THR A 762 -10.06 -13.84 0.25
N ILE A 763 -10.57 -14.67 -0.67
CA ILE A 763 -11.79 -15.47 -0.45
C ILE A 763 -11.61 -16.43 0.75
N SER A 764 -10.49 -17.15 0.83
CA SER A 764 -10.22 -18.07 1.95
C SER A 764 -10.07 -17.36 3.30
N HIS A 765 -9.50 -16.15 3.32
CA HIS A 765 -9.38 -15.35 4.52
C HIS A 765 -10.68 -14.65 4.91
N LEU A 766 -11.55 -14.32 3.95
CA LEU A 766 -12.92 -13.87 4.18
C LEU A 766 -13.78 -14.98 4.82
N SER A 767 -13.74 -16.22 4.29
CA SER A 767 -14.46 -17.35 4.90
C SER A 767 -13.97 -17.64 6.32
N ALA A 768 -12.66 -17.70 6.52
CA ALA A 768 -12.06 -17.89 7.85
C ALA A 768 -12.44 -16.75 8.82
N THR A 769 -12.46 -15.49 8.36
CA THR A 769 -12.92 -14.35 9.18
C THR A 769 -14.37 -14.54 9.65
N CYS A 770 -15.25 -15.00 8.76
CA CYS A 770 -16.66 -15.24 9.08
C CYS A 770 -16.89 -16.39 10.05
N GLU A 771 -16.07 -17.44 9.99
CA GLU A 771 -16.10 -18.56 10.94
C GLU A 771 -15.58 -18.09 12.31
N LEU A 772 -14.42 -17.43 12.36
CA LEU A 772 -13.83 -16.90 13.60
C LEU A 772 -14.72 -15.84 14.29
N LEU A 773 -15.44 -15.01 13.53
CA LEU A 773 -16.46 -14.11 14.07
C LEU A 773 -17.60 -14.89 14.74
N ARG A 774 -18.10 -15.95 14.10
CA ARG A 774 -19.18 -16.81 14.63
C ARG A 774 -18.75 -17.58 15.87
N GLU A 775 -17.48 -17.95 15.98
CA GLU A 775 -16.90 -18.58 17.18
C GLU A 775 -16.65 -17.58 18.33
N GLY A 776 -16.59 -16.28 18.03
CA GLY A 776 -16.26 -15.24 19.00
C GLY A 776 -14.75 -14.99 19.18
N ARG A 777 -13.91 -15.41 18.22
CA ARG A 777 -12.45 -15.32 18.30
C ARG A 777 -11.93 -14.04 17.62
N PHE A 778 -12.37 -12.89 18.15
CA PHE A 778 -12.29 -11.60 17.47
C PHE A 778 -10.86 -11.13 17.12
N LYS A 779 -9.86 -11.45 17.96
CA LYS A 779 -8.45 -11.14 17.70
C LYS A 779 -7.92 -11.84 16.42
N GLN A 780 -8.30 -13.10 16.24
CA GLN A 780 -7.90 -13.91 15.08
C GLN A 780 -8.72 -13.55 13.83
N ALA A 781 -10.01 -13.24 14.02
CA ALA A 781 -10.86 -12.71 12.95
C ALA A 781 -10.27 -11.39 12.39
N LEU A 782 -9.82 -10.47 13.25
CA LEU A 782 -9.14 -9.24 12.82
C LEU A 782 -7.87 -9.54 12.02
N ALA A 783 -7.03 -10.48 12.48
CA ALA A 783 -5.82 -10.86 11.76
C ALA A 783 -6.10 -11.45 10.37
N SER A 784 -7.11 -12.32 10.23
CA SER A 784 -7.53 -12.85 8.92
C SER A 784 -8.14 -11.77 8.03
N ALA A 785 -8.93 -10.85 8.59
CA ALA A 785 -9.53 -9.74 7.86
C ALA A 785 -8.48 -8.76 7.28
N ARG A 786 -7.38 -8.51 8.00
CA ARG A 786 -6.23 -7.73 7.49
C ARG A 786 -5.63 -8.35 6.24
N VAL A 787 -5.39 -9.67 6.26
CA VAL A 787 -4.81 -10.39 5.11
C VAL A 787 -5.78 -10.36 3.93
N ALA A 788 -7.08 -10.56 4.18
CA ALA A 788 -8.10 -10.47 3.14
C ALA A 788 -8.13 -9.10 2.45
N GLU A 789 -8.10 -8.00 3.21
CA GLU A 789 -8.11 -6.63 2.68
C GLU A 789 -6.81 -6.30 1.92
N ASN A 790 -5.64 -6.64 2.47
CA ASN A 790 -4.35 -6.35 1.84
C ASN A 790 -4.19 -7.08 0.50
N GLU A 791 -4.55 -8.38 0.43
CA GLU A 791 -4.55 -9.12 -0.84
C GLU A 791 -5.68 -8.66 -1.78
N ALA A 792 -6.81 -8.16 -1.25
CA ALA A 792 -7.89 -7.58 -2.05
C ALA A 792 -7.43 -6.29 -2.75
N GLU A 793 -6.89 -5.32 -2.00
CA GLU A 793 -6.34 -4.08 -2.55
C GLU A 793 -5.17 -4.37 -3.50
N ARG A 794 -4.25 -5.26 -3.13
CA ARG A 794 -3.15 -5.71 -4.00
C ARG A 794 -3.65 -6.25 -5.34
N SER A 795 -4.68 -7.09 -5.32
CA SER A 795 -5.27 -7.65 -6.54
C SER A 795 -5.97 -6.60 -7.40
N PHE A 796 -6.57 -5.57 -6.78
CA PHE A 796 -7.28 -4.50 -7.47
C PHE A 796 -6.33 -3.45 -8.07
N PHE A 797 -5.24 -3.15 -7.38
CA PHE A 797 -4.23 -2.15 -7.79
C PHE A 797 -2.97 -2.75 -8.45
N GLU A 798 -3.02 -4.02 -8.88
CA GLU A 798 -1.91 -4.69 -9.55
C GLU A 798 -1.48 -3.93 -10.83
N LYS A 799 -0.23 -3.43 -10.84
CA LYS A 799 0.31 -2.52 -11.87
C LYS A 799 0.15 -3.03 -13.31
N SER A 800 0.16 -4.35 -13.50
CA SER A 800 0.03 -5.00 -14.81
C SER A 800 -1.38 -4.93 -15.41
N MET A 801 -2.44 -4.80 -14.60
CA MET A 801 -3.80 -4.59 -15.12
C MET A 801 -3.96 -3.22 -15.77
N VAL A 802 -3.52 -2.17 -15.06
CA VAL A 802 -3.70 -0.77 -15.49
C VAL A 802 -2.85 -0.46 -16.72
N GLY A 803 -1.60 -0.95 -16.76
CA GLY A 803 -0.64 -0.62 -17.81
C GLY A 803 -0.95 -1.16 -19.22
N GLN A 804 -1.85 -2.15 -19.37
CA GLN A 804 -2.12 -2.80 -20.66
C GLN A 804 -3.50 -2.52 -21.25
N VAL A 805 -4.35 -1.72 -20.59
CA VAL A 805 -5.65 -1.26 -21.14
C VAL A 805 -5.46 -0.48 -22.46
N TYR A 806 -4.27 0.08 -22.69
CA TYR A 806 -3.96 1.01 -23.76
C TYR A 806 -3.81 0.40 -25.17
N PHE A 807 -4.04 -0.91 -25.36
CA PHE A 807 -3.94 -1.57 -26.67
C PHE A 807 -5.28 -2.18 -27.13
N PRO A 808 -6.17 -1.36 -27.74
CA PRO A 808 -7.36 -1.86 -28.45
C PRO A 808 -6.99 -2.90 -29.51
N ASP A 809 -7.84 -3.90 -29.73
CA ASP A 809 -7.62 -4.92 -30.76
C ASP A 809 -7.52 -4.33 -32.18
N GLU A 810 -8.15 -3.18 -32.40
CA GLU A 810 -8.03 -2.35 -33.62
C GLU A 810 -6.57 -1.97 -33.91
N HIS A 811 -5.80 -1.60 -32.88
CA HIS A 811 -4.39 -1.24 -33.02
C HIS A 811 -3.52 -2.48 -33.31
N LYS A 812 -3.87 -3.66 -32.77
CA LYS A 812 -3.21 -4.92 -33.14
C LYS A 812 -3.39 -5.20 -34.63
N VAL A 813 -4.62 -5.09 -35.14
CA VAL A 813 -4.91 -5.27 -36.57
C VAL A 813 -4.15 -4.25 -37.42
N ALA A 814 -4.13 -2.97 -37.02
CA ALA A 814 -3.41 -1.93 -37.74
C ALA A 814 -1.89 -2.19 -37.84
N VAL A 815 -1.26 -2.76 -36.81
CA VAL A 815 0.17 -3.14 -36.83
C VAL A 815 0.45 -4.32 -37.76
N TYR A 816 -0.44 -5.32 -37.82
CA TYR A 816 -0.23 -6.49 -38.70
C TYR A 816 -0.67 -6.28 -40.16
N LEU A 817 -1.53 -5.28 -40.44
CA LEU A 817 -2.08 -5.04 -41.78
C LEU A 817 -1.03 -4.71 -42.86
N PRO A 818 0.03 -3.93 -42.61
CA PRO A 818 1.13 -3.71 -43.57
C PRO A 818 1.92 -4.99 -43.91
N LEU A 819 2.05 -5.92 -42.96
CA LEU A 819 2.76 -7.18 -43.15
C LEU A 819 1.90 -8.21 -43.92
N LEU A 820 0.61 -8.28 -43.58
CA LEU A 820 -0.33 -9.25 -44.17
C LEU A 820 -0.90 -8.79 -45.52
N GLY A 821 -1.05 -7.49 -45.75
CA GLY A 821 -1.65 -6.92 -46.96
C GLY A 821 -1.02 -7.39 -48.28
N PRO A 822 0.32 -7.30 -48.45
CA PRO A 822 1.00 -7.73 -49.68
C PRO A 822 0.82 -9.21 -50.03
N ILE A 823 0.64 -10.08 -49.02
CA ILE A 823 0.44 -11.53 -49.18
C ILE A 823 -1.05 -11.85 -49.35
N GLY A 824 -1.91 -11.19 -48.57
CA GLY A 824 -3.35 -11.42 -48.54
C GLY A 824 -4.09 -10.95 -49.79
N VAL A 825 -3.76 -9.78 -50.34
CA VAL A 825 -4.45 -9.23 -51.52
C VAL A 825 -4.34 -10.17 -52.75
N PRO A 826 -3.16 -10.71 -53.12
CA PRO A 826 -3.04 -11.71 -54.18
C PRO A 826 -3.80 -13.01 -53.89
N LEU A 827 -3.77 -13.51 -52.63
CA LEU A 827 -4.45 -14.75 -52.23
C LEU A 827 -5.98 -14.63 -52.29
N VAL A 828 -6.53 -13.52 -51.83
CA VAL A 828 -7.98 -13.21 -51.90
C VAL A 828 -8.41 -13.02 -53.35
N MET A 829 -7.64 -12.28 -54.16
CA MET A 829 -7.95 -12.09 -55.58
C MET A 829 -7.84 -13.41 -56.38
N GLY A 830 -6.92 -14.30 -56.00
CA GLY A 830 -6.83 -15.67 -56.51
C GLY A 830 -8.08 -16.49 -56.18
N LEU A 831 -8.51 -16.49 -54.92
CA LEU A 831 -9.71 -17.21 -54.46
C LEU A 831 -11.00 -16.68 -55.11
N ILE A 832 -11.14 -15.35 -55.27
CA ILE A 832 -12.29 -14.75 -55.97
C ILE A 832 -12.33 -15.16 -57.45
N LYS A 833 -11.18 -15.16 -58.14
CA LYS A 833 -11.10 -15.60 -59.55
C LYS A 833 -11.48 -17.07 -59.71
N GLU A 834 -10.99 -17.93 -58.83
CA GLU A 834 -11.25 -19.37 -58.91
C GLU A 834 -12.68 -19.72 -58.46
N GLY A 835 -13.23 -19.03 -57.46
CA GLY A 835 -14.64 -19.13 -57.07
C GLY A 835 -15.60 -18.71 -58.19
N LYS A 836 -15.32 -17.59 -58.87
CA LYS A 836 -16.08 -17.19 -60.08
C LYS A 836 -16.00 -18.23 -61.19
N ARG A 837 -14.82 -18.84 -61.41
CA ARG A 837 -14.63 -19.91 -62.40
C ARG A 837 -15.38 -21.19 -62.04
N LEU A 838 -15.39 -21.59 -60.76
CA LEU A 838 -16.19 -22.72 -60.27
C LEU A 838 -17.69 -22.48 -60.44
N VAL A 839 -18.20 -21.28 -60.13
CA VAL A 839 -19.61 -20.92 -60.35
C VAL A 839 -19.98 -20.96 -61.84
N LEU A 840 -19.09 -20.49 -62.73
CA LEU A 840 -19.29 -20.59 -64.18
C LEU A 840 -19.26 -22.05 -64.68
N ALA A 841 -18.35 -22.88 -64.17
CA ALA A 841 -18.30 -24.31 -64.49
C ALA A 841 -19.53 -25.09 -63.99
N LEU A 842 -20.05 -24.74 -62.80
CA LEU A 842 -21.28 -25.30 -62.24
C LEU A 842 -22.53 -24.83 -63.01
N ARG A 843 -22.55 -23.60 -63.52
CA ARG A 843 -23.61 -23.12 -64.42
C ARG A 843 -23.56 -23.82 -65.78
N ALA A 844 -22.38 -24.00 -66.36
CA ALA A 844 -22.21 -24.75 -67.62
C ALA A 844 -22.70 -26.20 -67.49
N ARG A 845 -22.41 -26.87 -66.37
CA ARG A 845 -22.92 -28.21 -66.02
C ARG A 845 -24.42 -28.28 -65.66
N ARG A 846 -25.14 -27.16 -65.69
CA ARG A 846 -26.58 -27.07 -65.38
C ARG A 846 -27.41 -26.55 -66.58
N VAL A 847 -26.75 -26.36 -67.74
CA VAL A 847 -27.34 -25.82 -68.98
C VAL A 847 -27.05 -26.72 -70.18
N GLY A 848 -26.11 -27.67 -70.06
CA GLY A 848 -26.05 -28.90 -70.86
C GLY A 848 -26.42 -30.09 -70.02
#